data_AF-A0A0M9VUF7-F1
#
_entry.id   AF-A0A0M9VUF7-F1
#
_cell.length_a   1.000
_cell.length_b   1.000
_cell.length_c   1.000
_cell.angle_alpha   90.00
_cell.angle_beta   90.00
_cell.angle_gamma   90.00
#
_symmetry.space_group_name_H-M   'P 1'
#
loop_
_entity.id
_entity.type
_entity.pdbx_description
1 polymer ?
#
loop_
_entity_poly.entity_id
_entity_poly.type
_entity_poly.pdbx_seq_one_letter_code
_entity_poly.pdbx_strand_id
1 'polypeptide(L)'
;MGPKPVPATAPLGDDDIEKLFSGAPHYIVRAQSYFPGAPHPSVAFLYDEDLCIRDLTDHVQVEAAAWSGVTLWPHLTRDLNRNAEARRDLERSRKAHFHVRCRERPNMLSMQGLEKGTIGYQAALELSVSDSLEEEQFGFESIGTKARAVVDARERMLSEGGWLHRIPLTELLDRLRSNAKLYRNNTIRERPCADSYADLFTFLRKHPKMVLVDKKVPHSMSNQISALLKCLGSPNVWIDLSHVEWRIRLGQILWGNPHGDELDDESCITDAGSPTERAEEKYWLLLQILISSELLIRLDAITDGEEMEGASFRSIDVVSFERAATSAVKWSLLLARSWMDNIEIVVEEPELIFSKRSKTRRGSTGSGTGSGNDSCASVSSGRSWLASIASTISHSETHNRGSRPPSPPHFYTIRGRHGQRQVDGLIHFARKLMWPGIDAYERRIYDNARSMANAPVALQSPLSVPLQRQDSKQDSYFGAWDITCQRGHHKERGRAQRRRMAAALHSSGWLSKSYVFGLMMPGDALSHFLMATLLENDSEALLRVGSFANLSSGFVYSEKSFWSTSCIVGRVLAAGNGSAECMGWVSTDITPQGALEGWIHVAVQEVPSKYRLRMRVLRKPRLAVMTDLGKQAMQRR
;
A
#
# COMPACT_ATOMS: atom_id res chain seq x y z
N MET A 1 8.53 69.29 40.45
CA MET A 1 7.46 68.49 39.81
C MET A 1 7.72 67.03 40.14
N GLY A 2 6.89 66.42 40.99
CA GLY A 2 7.02 65.00 41.32
C GLY A 2 6.69 64.13 40.09
N PRO A 3 7.24 62.90 40.02
CA PRO A 3 6.99 62.00 38.89
C PRO A 3 5.49 61.65 38.84
N LYS A 4 4.88 61.80 37.66
CA LYS A 4 3.50 61.36 37.42
C LYS A 4 3.40 59.86 37.74
N PRO A 5 2.38 59.40 38.48
CA PRO A 5 2.16 57.98 38.71
C PRO A 5 1.94 57.29 37.36
N VAL A 6 2.69 56.22 37.11
CA VAL A 6 2.46 55.33 35.97
C VAL A 6 1.06 54.73 36.12
N PRO A 7 0.19 54.77 35.09
CA PRO A 7 -1.14 54.20 35.19
C PRO A 7 -1.02 52.70 35.51
N ALA A 8 -1.70 52.27 36.57
CA ALA A 8 -1.77 50.86 36.94
C ALA A 8 -2.38 50.07 35.77
N THR A 9 -1.67 49.04 35.31
CA THR A 9 -2.16 48.13 34.27
C THR A 9 -3.41 47.43 34.78
N ALA A 10 -4.57 47.75 34.18
CA ALA A 10 -5.79 47.00 34.42
C ALA A 10 -5.58 45.52 34.01
N PRO A 11 -6.06 44.55 34.81
CA PRO A 11 -6.00 43.15 34.41
C PRO A 11 -6.85 42.94 33.15
N LEU A 12 -6.33 42.16 32.20
CA LEU A 12 -7.05 41.81 30.97
C LEU A 12 -8.35 41.09 31.33
N GLY A 13 -9.47 41.55 30.78
CA GLY A 13 -10.75 40.85 30.86
C GLY A 13 -10.81 39.67 29.88
N ASP A 14 -11.81 38.81 30.02
CA ASP A 14 -12.02 37.67 29.11
C ASP A 14 -12.21 38.14 27.66
N ASP A 15 -12.95 39.24 27.45
CA ASP A 15 -13.14 39.86 26.13
C ASP A 15 -11.83 40.40 25.52
N ASP A 16 -10.93 40.93 26.36
CA ASP A 16 -9.62 41.41 25.92
C ASP A 16 -8.73 40.24 25.50
N ILE A 17 -8.82 39.11 26.22
CA ILE A 17 -8.10 37.88 25.89
C ILE A 17 -8.63 37.30 24.58
N GLU A 18 -9.94 37.19 24.41
CA GLU A 18 -10.56 36.70 23.16
C GLU A 18 -10.12 37.55 21.97
N LYS A 19 -10.17 38.88 22.10
CA LYS A 19 -9.74 39.80 21.05
C LYS A 19 -8.25 39.71 20.75
N LEU A 20 -7.40 39.51 21.77
CA LEU A 20 -5.95 39.40 21.61
C LEU A 20 -5.52 38.07 20.97
N PHE A 21 -6.30 37.01 21.21
CA PHE A 21 -6.01 35.65 20.72
C PHE A 21 -6.95 35.19 19.59
N SER A 22 -7.79 36.07 19.05
CA SER A 22 -8.54 35.82 17.80
C SER A 22 -7.56 35.45 16.69
N GLY A 23 -7.79 34.31 16.03
CA GLY A 23 -6.90 33.78 15.00
C GLY A 23 -5.60 33.13 15.50
N ALA A 24 -5.36 33.06 16.82
CA ALA A 24 -4.18 32.39 17.36
C ALA A 24 -4.36 30.85 17.38
N PRO A 25 -3.40 30.07 16.86
CA PRO A 25 -3.49 28.61 16.87
C PRO A 25 -3.22 28.05 18.27
N HIS A 26 -4.10 27.15 18.74
CA HIS A 26 -3.88 26.34 19.92
C HIS A 26 -3.40 24.95 19.50
N TYR A 27 -2.18 24.63 19.91
CA TYR A 27 -1.55 23.33 19.68
C TYR A 27 -1.96 22.35 20.78
N ILE A 28 -2.54 21.23 20.38
CA ILE A 28 -3.12 20.25 21.30
C ILE A 28 -2.61 18.86 20.94
N VAL A 29 -2.18 18.12 21.96
CA VAL A 29 -1.78 16.72 21.83
C VAL A 29 -2.73 15.88 22.67
N ARG A 30 -3.61 15.10 22.02
CA ARG A 30 -4.64 14.29 22.72
C ARG A 30 -4.39 12.79 22.53
N ALA A 31 -4.41 12.04 23.63
CA ALA A 31 -4.59 10.60 23.54
C ALA A 31 -6.04 10.35 23.08
N GLN A 32 -6.22 9.88 21.85
CA GLN A 32 -7.55 9.53 21.36
C GLN A 32 -7.97 8.23 22.03
N SER A 33 -9.05 8.24 22.81
CA SER A 33 -9.58 7.08 23.54
C SER A 33 -9.88 5.86 22.66
N TYR A 34 -10.01 6.07 21.34
CA TYR A 34 -10.38 5.05 20.35
C TYR A 34 -9.20 4.55 19.49
N PHE A 35 -8.03 5.21 19.55
CA PHE A 35 -6.85 4.79 18.80
C PHE A 35 -5.74 4.43 19.79
N PRO A 36 -5.47 3.14 20.03
CA PRO A 36 -4.36 2.75 20.87
C PRO A 36 -3.06 3.22 20.22
N GLY A 37 -2.23 3.98 20.95
CA GLY A 37 -0.95 4.45 20.46
C GLY A 37 -0.55 5.81 21.01
N ALA A 38 0.48 6.40 20.40
CA ALA A 38 0.94 7.73 20.80
C ALA A 38 -0.15 8.81 20.60
N PRO A 39 -0.18 9.85 21.45
CA PRO A 39 -1.11 10.97 21.30
C PRO A 39 -1.08 11.61 19.91
N HIS A 40 -2.23 12.10 19.46
CA HIS A 40 -2.38 12.78 18.17
C HIS A 40 -2.17 14.29 18.33
N PRO A 41 -1.24 14.90 17.57
CA PRO A 41 -1.08 16.35 17.50
C PRO A 41 -2.14 16.96 16.58
N SER A 42 -2.75 18.07 17.03
CA SER A 42 -3.79 18.80 16.32
C SER A 42 -3.68 20.30 16.61
N VAL A 43 -4.19 21.12 15.71
CA VAL A 43 -4.27 22.57 15.86
C VAL A 43 -5.74 22.97 15.84
N ALA A 44 -6.13 23.88 16.73
CA ALA A 44 -7.48 24.44 16.77
C ALA A 44 -7.42 25.95 17.02
N PHE A 45 -8.36 26.69 16.46
CA PHE A 45 -8.52 28.13 16.69
C PHE A 45 -9.79 28.31 17.53
N LEU A 46 -9.64 28.54 18.84
CA LEU A 46 -10.79 28.49 19.77
C LEU A 46 -11.67 29.73 19.71
N TYR A 47 -11.08 30.88 19.41
CA TYR A 47 -11.75 32.19 19.44
C TYR A 47 -12.13 32.68 18.03
N ASP A 48 -11.97 31.83 17.02
CA ASP A 48 -12.23 32.20 15.63
C ASP A 48 -12.89 31.03 14.91
N GLU A 49 -14.19 31.17 14.68
CA GLU A 49 -15.01 30.14 14.05
C GLU A 49 -15.08 30.27 12.53
N ASP A 50 -14.44 31.29 11.96
CA ASP A 50 -14.45 31.51 10.51
C ASP A 50 -13.89 30.29 9.78
N LEU A 51 -14.63 29.80 8.78
CA LEU A 51 -14.26 28.60 8.01
C LEU A 51 -12.85 28.70 7.42
N CYS A 52 -12.47 29.89 6.94
CA CYS A 52 -11.14 30.16 6.39
C CYS A 52 -10.00 29.92 7.39
N ILE A 53 -10.27 30.11 8.68
CA ILE A 53 -9.30 29.96 9.77
C ILE A 53 -9.34 28.53 10.32
N ARG A 54 -10.52 27.94 10.42
CA ARG A 54 -10.70 26.53 10.81
C ARG A 54 -10.07 25.55 9.83
N ASP A 55 -10.08 25.87 8.54
CA ASP A 55 -9.52 25.05 7.47
C ASP A 55 -8.05 25.37 7.17
N LEU A 56 -7.38 26.19 8.00
CA LEU A 56 -5.94 26.45 7.85
C LEU A 56 -5.15 25.15 8.02
N THR A 57 -4.46 24.76 6.95
CA THR A 57 -3.52 23.64 6.94
C THR A 57 -2.11 24.14 6.67
N ASP A 58 -1.12 23.49 7.26
CA ASP A 58 0.31 23.77 7.05
C ASP A 58 0.96 22.82 6.02
N HIS A 59 0.13 22.13 5.26
CA HIS A 59 0.52 21.15 4.27
C HIS A 59 -0.25 21.31 2.96
N VAL A 60 0.29 20.73 1.89
CA VAL A 60 -0.37 20.74 0.58
C VAL A 60 -1.56 19.78 0.54
N GLN A 61 -2.51 20.03 -0.36
CA GLN A 61 -3.62 19.11 -0.64
C GLN A 61 -3.19 18.04 -1.64
N VAL A 62 -3.82 16.87 -1.58
CA VAL A 62 -3.64 15.80 -2.56
C VAL A 62 -4.18 16.27 -3.91
N GLU A 63 -3.31 16.45 -4.90
CA GLU A 63 -3.73 17.06 -6.16
C GLU A 63 -4.54 16.09 -7.05
N ALA A 64 -4.06 14.85 -7.22
CA ALA A 64 -4.67 13.87 -8.13
C ALA A 64 -5.50 12.79 -7.43
N ALA A 65 -6.61 12.38 -8.06
CA ALA A 65 -7.45 11.27 -7.58
C ALA A 65 -6.72 9.92 -7.49
N ALA A 66 -5.66 9.73 -8.28
CA ALA A 66 -4.80 8.54 -8.22
C ALA A 66 -4.09 8.37 -6.86
N TRP A 67 -3.86 9.47 -6.16
CA TRP A 67 -3.06 9.52 -4.94
C TRP A 67 -3.93 9.50 -3.68
N SER A 68 -5.25 9.37 -3.80
CA SER A 68 -6.16 9.37 -2.64
C SER A 68 -5.92 8.21 -1.67
N GLY A 69 -5.27 7.13 -2.12
CA GLY A 69 -4.89 5.99 -1.28
C GLY A 69 -3.66 6.23 -0.39
N VAL A 70 -3.01 7.40 -0.47
CA VAL A 70 -1.77 7.69 0.29
C VAL A 70 -2.00 7.76 1.81
N THR A 71 -3.21 8.11 2.23
CA THR A 71 -3.55 8.40 3.62
C THR A 71 -4.92 7.83 3.99
N LEU A 72 -5.09 7.46 5.26
CA LEU A 72 -6.39 7.10 5.83
C LEU A 72 -7.16 8.31 6.35
N TRP A 73 -6.51 9.49 6.40
CA TRP A 73 -7.16 10.71 6.84
C TRP A 73 -8.20 11.15 5.82
N PRO A 74 -9.42 11.52 6.25
CA PRO A 74 -10.41 12.10 5.37
C PRO A 74 -9.83 13.33 4.68
N HIS A 75 -9.87 13.34 3.34
CA HIS A 75 -9.38 14.45 2.54
C HIS A 75 -10.20 14.55 1.25
N LEU A 76 -10.16 15.74 0.65
CA LEU A 76 -10.67 15.98 -0.68
C LEU A 76 -9.48 16.19 -1.62
N THR A 77 -9.52 15.56 -2.79
CA THR A 77 -8.50 15.83 -3.81
C THR A 77 -8.79 17.14 -4.53
N ARG A 78 -7.75 17.83 -4.99
CA ARG A 78 -7.87 19.12 -5.66
C ARG A 78 -8.69 19.03 -6.95
N ASP A 79 -8.55 17.93 -7.68
CA ASP A 79 -9.32 17.68 -8.91
C ASP A 79 -10.83 17.57 -8.62
N LEU A 80 -11.20 16.87 -7.56
CA LEU A 80 -12.59 16.83 -7.09
C LEU A 80 -13.06 18.22 -6.69
N ASN A 81 -12.19 19.03 -6.08
CA ASN A 81 -12.57 20.39 -5.69
C ASN A 81 -12.91 21.31 -6.86
N ARG A 82 -12.34 21.04 -8.04
CA ARG A 82 -12.57 21.81 -9.26
C ARG A 82 -13.71 21.27 -10.13
N ASN A 83 -14.00 19.97 -10.04
CA ASN A 83 -14.99 19.32 -10.88
C ASN A 83 -16.29 19.00 -10.11
N ALA A 84 -17.33 19.82 -10.32
CA ALA A 84 -18.63 19.66 -9.68
C ALA A 84 -19.36 18.37 -10.09
N GLU A 85 -19.12 17.83 -11.28
CA GLU A 85 -19.70 16.56 -11.73
C GLU A 85 -19.06 15.38 -10.99
N ALA A 86 -17.73 15.40 -10.85
CA ALA A 86 -17.00 14.38 -10.10
C ALA A 86 -17.38 14.38 -8.60
N ARG A 87 -17.68 15.56 -8.02
CA ARG A 87 -18.24 15.66 -6.66
C ARG A 87 -19.62 15.02 -6.55
N ARG A 88 -20.53 15.31 -7.49
CA ARG A 88 -21.87 14.72 -7.51
C ARG A 88 -21.84 13.20 -7.69
N ASP A 89 -20.92 12.69 -8.50
CA ASP A 89 -20.75 11.24 -8.68
C ASP A 89 -20.15 10.56 -7.45
N LEU A 90 -19.23 11.24 -6.75
CA LEU A 90 -18.74 10.79 -5.44
C LEU A 90 -19.86 10.77 -4.39
N GLU A 91 -20.69 11.81 -4.36
CA GLU A 91 -21.85 11.92 -3.45
C GLU A 91 -22.90 10.85 -3.73
N ARG A 92 -23.18 10.55 -5.01
CA ARG A 92 -24.07 9.44 -5.42
C ARG A 92 -23.47 8.07 -5.10
N SER A 93 -22.15 7.94 -5.11
CA SER A 93 -21.41 6.73 -4.76
C SER A 93 -21.23 6.55 -3.24
N ARG A 94 -21.56 7.55 -2.42
CA ARG A 94 -21.29 7.55 -0.98
C ARG A 94 -22.31 6.68 -0.26
N LYS A 95 -22.02 5.38 -0.20
CA LYS A 95 -22.72 4.46 0.70
C LYS A 95 -22.20 4.62 2.13
N ALA A 96 -23.07 4.51 3.12
CA ALA A 96 -22.64 4.27 4.48
C ALA A 96 -21.74 3.03 4.50
N HIS A 97 -20.71 3.05 5.33
CA HIS A 97 -19.75 1.96 5.43
C HIS A 97 -19.07 2.01 6.79
N PHE A 98 -18.57 0.86 7.21
CA PHE A 98 -17.85 0.74 8.45
C PHE A 98 -16.50 1.46 8.37
N HIS A 99 -16.33 2.48 9.20
CA HIS A 99 -15.09 3.24 9.28
C HIS A 99 -14.07 2.53 10.19
N VAL A 100 -13.04 1.95 9.57
CA VAL A 100 -11.95 1.28 10.30
C VAL A 100 -11.11 2.33 11.04
N ARG A 101 -11.15 2.30 12.38
CA ARG A 101 -10.40 3.23 13.23
C ARG A 101 -8.93 2.80 13.35
N CYS A 102 -8.19 3.01 12.27
CA CYS A 102 -6.74 2.82 12.15
C CYS A 102 -6.15 3.96 11.30
N ARG A 103 -4.92 4.37 11.57
CA ARG A 103 -4.25 5.49 10.88
C ARG A 103 -2.77 5.20 10.72
N GLU A 104 -2.21 5.60 9.59
CA GLU A 104 -0.77 5.57 9.34
C GLU A 104 -0.05 6.67 10.15
N ARG A 105 1.21 6.41 10.48
CA ARG A 105 2.08 7.41 11.10
C ARG A 105 3.43 7.47 10.37
N PRO A 106 3.92 8.67 10.04
CA PRO A 106 3.27 9.98 10.23
C PRO A 106 2.07 10.20 9.29
N ASN A 107 1.20 11.16 9.61
CA ASN A 107 0.13 11.59 8.72
C ASN A 107 0.70 12.03 7.37
N MET A 108 0.36 11.27 6.32
CA MET A 108 0.91 11.48 4.99
C MET A 108 0.43 12.78 4.32
N LEU A 109 -0.71 13.36 4.73
CA LEU A 109 -1.14 14.69 4.28
C LEU A 109 -0.13 15.77 4.68
N SER A 110 0.39 15.66 5.91
CA SER A 110 1.29 16.63 6.52
C SER A 110 2.77 16.36 6.18
N MET A 111 3.08 15.33 5.39
CA MET A 111 4.46 14.98 5.03
C MET A 111 5.12 15.98 4.08
N GLN A 112 4.33 16.72 3.30
CA GLN A 112 4.80 17.82 2.46
C GLN A 112 4.17 19.13 2.97
N GLY A 113 5.01 20.01 3.50
CA GLY A 113 4.57 21.33 3.97
C GLY A 113 4.21 22.28 2.82
N LEU A 114 3.67 23.46 3.16
CA LEU A 114 3.35 24.50 2.18
C LEU A 114 4.59 25.03 1.45
N GLU A 115 5.68 25.19 2.19
CA GLU A 115 6.97 25.61 1.64
C GLU A 115 7.78 24.39 1.21
N LYS A 116 8.49 24.49 0.09
CA LYS A 116 9.26 23.36 -0.44
C LYS A 116 10.34 22.90 0.52
N GLY A 117 10.45 21.58 0.72
CA GLY A 117 11.41 20.97 1.65
C GLY A 117 10.99 21.01 3.12
N THR A 118 9.87 21.66 3.44
CA THR A 118 9.30 21.67 4.79
C THR A 118 8.36 20.48 5.00
N ILE A 119 8.12 20.17 6.27
CA ILE A 119 7.18 19.15 6.72
C ILE A 119 6.16 19.83 7.63
N GLY A 120 4.89 19.46 7.52
CA GLY A 120 3.86 20.00 8.40
C GLY A 120 4.02 19.53 9.85
N TYR A 121 3.42 20.28 10.75
CA TYR A 121 3.49 20.15 12.21
C TYR A 121 3.11 18.74 12.68
N GLN A 122 2.01 18.19 12.17
CA GLN A 122 1.53 16.89 12.63
C GLN A 122 2.54 15.79 12.27
N ALA A 123 2.94 15.73 11.01
CA ALA A 123 3.89 14.72 10.56
C ALA A 123 5.24 14.87 11.28
N ALA A 124 5.72 16.10 11.48
CA ALA A 124 6.97 16.37 12.19
C ALA A 124 6.99 15.78 13.61
N LEU A 125 5.89 15.92 14.36
CA LEU A 125 5.78 15.37 15.72
C LEU A 125 5.60 13.84 15.73
N GLU A 126 4.93 13.30 14.72
CA GLU A 126 4.70 11.86 14.59
C GLU A 126 5.93 11.08 14.09
N LEU A 127 6.95 11.73 13.49
CA LEU A 127 8.18 11.06 13.01
C LEU A 127 8.87 10.19 14.08
N SER A 128 8.83 10.61 15.35
CA SER A 128 9.47 9.88 16.46
C SER A 128 8.73 8.61 16.89
N VAL A 129 7.50 8.45 16.42
CA VAL A 129 6.58 7.34 16.68
C VAL A 129 6.01 6.78 15.36
N SER A 130 6.77 6.96 14.27
CA SER A 130 6.44 6.52 12.91
C SER A 130 6.32 5.00 12.85
N ASP A 131 5.39 4.50 12.01
CA ASP A 131 5.20 3.07 11.74
C ASP A 131 6.50 2.43 11.19
N SER A 132 7.36 3.22 10.54
CA SER A 132 8.66 2.77 10.03
C SER A 132 9.67 2.38 11.12
N LEU A 133 9.39 2.70 12.38
CA LEU A 133 10.24 2.37 13.53
C LEU A 133 9.86 1.03 14.18
N GLU A 134 8.76 0.40 13.75
CA GLU A 134 8.36 -0.92 14.25
C GLU A 134 9.43 -1.99 13.91
N GLU A 135 9.60 -2.93 14.83
CA GLU A 135 10.50 -4.08 14.63
C GLU A 135 9.95 -5.01 13.54
N GLU A 136 10.77 -5.87 12.97
CA GLU A 136 10.30 -6.85 11.99
C GLU A 136 9.26 -7.79 12.60
N GLN A 137 8.27 -8.16 11.80
CA GLN A 137 7.29 -9.16 12.22
C GLN A 137 8.01 -10.48 12.48
N PHE A 138 8.00 -10.92 13.74
CA PHE A 138 8.66 -12.15 14.15
C PHE A 138 8.20 -13.34 13.30
N GLY A 139 9.18 -14.10 12.77
CA GLY A 139 8.93 -15.31 11.98
C GLY A 139 8.57 -15.08 10.52
N PHE A 140 8.52 -13.82 10.07
CA PHE A 140 8.31 -13.44 8.68
C PHE A 140 9.56 -12.74 8.07
N GLU A 141 10.77 -13.08 8.54
CA GLU A 141 12.02 -12.41 8.13
C GLU A 141 12.29 -12.45 6.62
N SER A 142 11.73 -13.42 5.90
CA SER A 142 11.78 -13.52 4.44
C SER A 142 10.41 -13.86 3.85
N ILE A 143 10.29 -13.75 2.52
CA ILE A 143 9.05 -14.10 1.82
C ILE A 143 8.79 -15.61 1.92
N GLY A 144 9.77 -16.47 1.69
CA GLY A 144 9.58 -17.93 1.64
C GLY A 144 9.96 -18.66 2.92
N THR A 145 11.12 -18.39 3.52
CA THR A 145 11.52 -19.09 4.75
C THR A 145 10.77 -18.51 5.93
N LYS A 146 9.81 -19.28 6.45
CA LYS A 146 9.07 -18.93 7.67
C LYS A 146 9.64 -19.62 8.89
N ALA A 147 9.62 -18.93 10.03
CA ALA A 147 9.95 -19.58 11.29
C ALA A 147 8.97 -20.72 11.58
N ARG A 148 9.43 -21.77 12.25
CA ARG A 148 8.61 -22.93 12.62
C ARG A 148 7.30 -22.53 13.29
N ALA A 149 7.33 -21.49 14.14
CA ALA A 149 6.13 -20.97 14.81
C ALA A 149 5.02 -20.53 13.84
N VAL A 150 5.36 -20.01 12.66
CA VAL A 150 4.41 -19.60 11.61
C VAL A 150 3.89 -20.81 10.85
N VAL A 151 4.78 -21.72 10.47
CA VAL A 151 4.42 -22.99 9.80
C VAL A 151 3.46 -23.80 10.69
N ASP A 152 3.82 -24.03 11.95
CA ASP A 152 3.01 -24.75 12.94
C ASP A 152 1.66 -24.05 13.18
N ALA A 153 1.62 -22.71 13.14
CA ALA A 153 0.37 -21.96 13.31
C ALA A 153 -0.55 -22.12 12.10
N ARG A 154 -0.01 -22.08 10.88
CA ARG A 154 -0.74 -22.31 9.63
C ARG A 154 -1.23 -23.76 9.50
N GLU A 155 -0.43 -24.74 9.90
CA GLU A 155 -0.85 -26.14 9.97
C GLU A 155 -2.00 -26.34 10.96
N ARG A 156 -1.87 -25.78 12.18
CA ARG A 156 -2.95 -25.80 13.18
C ARG A 156 -4.21 -25.11 12.67
N MET A 157 -4.07 -24.03 11.90
CA MET A 157 -5.18 -23.28 11.32
C MET A 157 -6.01 -24.12 10.33
N LEU A 158 -5.36 -25.02 9.58
CA LEU A 158 -6.00 -25.91 8.60
C LEU A 158 -6.40 -27.30 9.16
N SER A 159 -5.89 -27.65 10.35
CA SER A 159 -6.19 -28.91 11.03
C SER A 159 -7.68 -29.09 11.37
N GLU A 160 -8.08 -30.29 11.77
CA GLU A 160 -9.45 -30.60 12.20
C GLU A 160 -9.98 -29.67 13.31
N GLY A 161 -9.09 -29.22 14.21
CA GLY A 161 -9.40 -28.28 15.28
C GLY A 161 -9.15 -26.80 14.95
N GLY A 162 -8.79 -26.49 13.70
CA GLY A 162 -8.48 -25.14 13.23
C GLY A 162 -9.71 -24.31 12.84
N TRP A 163 -9.49 -23.12 12.26
CA TRP A 163 -10.58 -22.25 11.79
C TRP A 163 -10.89 -22.40 10.31
N LEU A 164 -10.02 -23.00 9.50
CA LEU A 164 -10.13 -22.95 8.04
C LEU A 164 -10.12 -24.35 7.41
N HIS A 165 -10.89 -24.48 6.33
CA HIS A 165 -10.72 -25.54 5.35
C HIS A 165 -9.72 -25.07 4.28
N ARG A 166 -8.84 -25.96 3.81
CA ARG A 166 -8.03 -25.68 2.62
C ARG A 166 -8.95 -25.74 1.41
N ILE A 167 -9.04 -24.65 0.66
CA ILE A 167 -9.87 -24.54 -0.55
C ILE A 167 -8.97 -24.46 -1.79
N PRO A 168 -9.39 -25.00 -2.94
CA PRO A 168 -8.68 -24.81 -4.19
C PRO A 168 -8.55 -23.32 -4.54
N LEU A 169 -7.46 -22.94 -5.21
CA LEU A 169 -7.23 -21.54 -5.61
C LEU A 169 -8.36 -21.00 -6.51
N THR A 170 -8.93 -21.84 -7.37
CA THR A 170 -10.07 -21.48 -8.23
C THR A 170 -11.30 -21.08 -7.41
N GLU A 171 -11.65 -21.88 -6.40
CA GLU A 171 -12.75 -21.59 -5.49
C GLU A 171 -12.49 -20.30 -4.71
N LEU A 172 -11.25 -20.11 -4.21
CA LEU A 172 -10.85 -18.89 -3.52
C LEU A 172 -11.08 -17.65 -4.39
N LEU A 173 -10.65 -17.69 -5.66
CA LEU A 173 -10.80 -16.59 -6.60
C LEU A 173 -12.26 -16.33 -6.98
N ASP A 174 -13.07 -17.38 -7.16
CA ASP A 174 -14.51 -17.23 -7.40
C ASP A 174 -15.22 -16.55 -6.24
N ARG A 175 -14.83 -16.88 -4.99
CA ARG A 175 -15.37 -16.21 -3.81
C ARG A 175 -14.92 -14.77 -3.71
N LEU A 176 -13.64 -14.47 -3.93
CA LEU A 176 -13.15 -13.09 -3.99
C LEU A 176 -13.89 -12.26 -5.05
N ARG A 177 -14.12 -12.84 -6.23
CA ARG A 177 -14.90 -12.21 -7.30
C ARG A 177 -16.35 -11.98 -6.88
N SER A 178 -16.96 -12.93 -6.18
CA SER A 178 -18.32 -12.81 -5.67
C SER A 178 -18.44 -11.74 -4.58
N ASN A 179 -17.46 -11.68 -3.68
CA ASN A 179 -17.36 -10.65 -2.66
C ASN A 179 -17.21 -9.27 -3.30
N ALA A 180 -16.39 -9.12 -4.35
CA ALA A 180 -16.25 -7.86 -5.08
C ALA A 180 -17.60 -7.35 -5.64
N LYS A 181 -18.51 -8.25 -6.02
CA LYS A 181 -19.87 -7.89 -6.43
C LYS A 181 -20.75 -7.51 -5.23
N LEU A 182 -20.70 -8.31 -4.16
CA LEU A 182 -21.46 -8.05 -2.92
C LEU A 182 -21.07 -6.75 -2.23
N TYR A 183 -19.79 -6.39 -2.21
CA TYR A 183 -19.34 -5.14 -1.61
C TYR A 183 -19.92 -3.91 -2.31
N ARG A 184 -20.04 -3.94 -3.64
CA ARG A 184 -20.66 -2.84 -4.40
C ARG A 184 -22.15 -2.72 -4.10
N ASN A 185 -22.84 -3.85 -4.08
CA ASN A 185 -24.28 -3.93 -3.80
C ASN A 185 -24.53 -4.89 -2.63
N ASN A 186 -24.35 -4.36 -1.42
CA ASN A 186 -24.41 -5.17 -0.20
C ASN A 186 -25.85 -5.57 0.15
N THR A 187 -26.24 -6.73 -0.35
CA THR A 187 -27.57 -7.36 -0.20
C THR A 187 -27.57 -8.45 0.88
N ILE A 188 -26.52 -8.53 1.72
CA ILE A 188 -26.39 -9.64 2.68
C ILE A 188 -27.51 -9.66 3.72
N ARG A 189 -28.09 -8.50 4.06
CA ARG A 189 -29.24 -8.38 4.98
C ARG A 189 -30.55 -8.85 4.37
N GLU A 190 -30.67 -8.85 3.04
CA GLU A 190 -31.87 -9.33 2.34
C GLU A 190 -31.96 -10.86 2.39
N ARG A 191 -30.84 -11.54 2.64
CA ARG A 191 -30.76 -12.99 2.76
C ARG A 191 -31.07 -13.43 4.19
N PRO A 192 -31.68 -14.62 4.39
CA PRO A 192 -31.79 -15.21 5.70
C PRO A 192 -30.42 -15.37 6.38
N CYS A 193 -30.33 -15.05 7.67
CA CYS A 193 -29.08 -15.18 8.46
C CYS A 193 -28.50 -16.60 8.40
N ALA A 194 -29.36 -17.63 8.32
CA ALA A 194 -28.95 -19.03 8.19
C ALA A 194 -28.21 -19.32 6.89
N ASP A 195 -28.61 -18.69 5.78
CA ASP A 195 -27.99 -18.89 4.47
C ASP A 195 -26.63 -18.21 4.39
N SER A 196 -26.54 -16.95 4.85
CA SER A 196 -25.25 -16.24 4.99
C SER A 196 -24.29 -16.98 5.93
N TYR A 197 -24.82 -17.57 7.01
CA TYR A 197 -24.03 -18.39 7.92
C TYR A 197 -23.57 -19.68 7.22
N ALA A 198 -24.46 -20.41 6.55
CA ALA A 198 -24.11 -21.65 5.87
C ALA A 198 -23.03 -21.42 4.81
N ASP A 199 -23.15 -20.36 4.00
CA ASP A 199 -22.18 -19.98 2.97
C ASP A 199 -20.81 -19.60 3.56
N LEU A 200 -20.79 -18.87 4.67
CA LEU A 200 -19.54 -18.50 5.37
C LEU A 200 -18.80 -19.74 5.91
N PHE A 201 -19.55 -20.67 6.50
CA PHE A 201 -19.01 -21.88 7.13
C PHE A 201 -18.80 -23.04 6.14
N THR A 202 -18.87 -22.80 4.82
CA THR A 202 -18.37 -23.78 3.84
C THR A 202 -16.85 -23.79 3.79
N PHE A 203 -16.19 -22.65 4.06
CA PHE A 203 -14.72 -22.54 4.10
C PHE A 203 -14.17 -22.22 5.49
N LEU A 204 -14.96 -21.56 6.36
CA LEU A 204 -14.66 -21.50 7.79
C LEU A 204 -15.12 -22.78 8.48
N ARG A 205 -14.27 -23.35 9.34
CA ARG A 205 -14.63 -24.45 10.24
C ARG A 205 -15.47 -23.91 11.39
N LYS A 206 -16.52 -24.65 11.77
CA LYS A 206 -17.27 -24.39 13.01
C LYS A 206 -16.38 -24.73 14.19
N HIS A 207 -15.85 -23.72 14.86
CA HIS A 207 -14.94 -23.95 15.98
C HIS A 207 -15.73 -24.35 17.24
N PRO A 208 -15.49 -25.54 17.81
CA PRO A 208 -16.34 -26.09 18.89
C PRO A 208 -16.26 -25.29 20.20
N LYS A 209 -15.17 -24.54 20.43
CA LYS A 209 -15.01 -23.67 21.61
C LYS A 209 -15.38 -22.21 21.36
N MET A 210 -16.05 -21.90 20.24
CA MET A 210 -16.40 -20.52 19.94
C MET A 210 -17.48 -20.02 20.92
N VAL A 211 -17.09 -19.09 21.79
CA VAL A 211 -18.05 -18.35 22.62
C VAL A 211 -18.91 -17.47 21.72
N LEU A 212 -20.21 -17.76 21.69
CA LEU A 212 -21.22 -16.97 20.97
C LEU A 212 -21.43 -15.63 21.68
N VAL A 213 -21.39 -14.55 20.90
CA VAL A 213 -21.72 -13.20 21.36
C VAL A 213 -23.23 -13.10 21.59
N ASP A 214 -24.01 -13.51 20.60
CA ASP A 214 -25.45 -13.67 20.73
C ASP A 214 -25.77 -15.15 21.01
N LYS A 215 -26.19 -15.42 22.25
CA LYS A 215 -26.59 -16.76 22.69
C LYS A 215 -27.99 -17.16 22.21
N LYS A 216 -28.84 -16.19 21.82
CA LYS A 216 -30.22 -16.46 21.41
C LYS A 216 -30.28 -16.96 19.97
N VAL A 217 -29.47 -16.37 19.09
CA VAL A 217 -29.43 -16.72 17.67
C VAL A 217 -28.01 -17.18 17.29
N PRO A 218 -27.75 -18.50 17.21
CA PRO A 218 -26.42 -19.02 16.86
C PRO A 218 -25.90 -18.51 15.52
N HIS A 219 -26.79 -18.33 14.54
CA HIS A 219 -26.48 -17.89 13.18
C HIS A 219 -26.46 -16.36 13.00
N SER A 220 -26.49 -15.58 14.09
CA SER A 220 -26.51 -14.12 14.02
C SER A 220 -25.29 -13.55 13.32
N MET A 221 -25.46 -12.37 12.72
CA MET A 221 -24.37 -11.62 12.09
C MET A 221 -23.25 -11.29 13.07
N SER A 222 -23.58 -10.98 14.33
CA SER A 222 -22.59 -10.73 15.39
C SER A 222 -21.72 -11.95 15.68
N ASN A 223 -22.29 -13.16 15.65
CA ASN A 223 -21.52 -14.41 15.82
C ASN A 223 -20.64 -14.70 14.59
N GLN A 224 -21.12 -14.43 13.37
CA GLN A 224 -20.33 -14.54 12.14
C GLN A 224 -19.13 -13.58 12.16
N ILE A 225 -19.34 -12.32 12.55
CA ILE A 225 -18.28 -11.32 12.72
C ILE A 225 -17.29 -11.75 13.80
N SER A 226 -17.75 -12.26 14.94
CA SER A 226 -16.87 -12.74 16.00
C SER A 226 -16.00 -13.91 15.55
N ALA A 227 -16.53 -14.82 14.73
CA ALA A 227 -15.77 -15.94 14.16
C ALA A 227 -14.65 -15.45 13.24
N LEU A 228 -14.99 -14.56 12.30
CA LEU A 228 -14.04 -13.94 11.37
C LEU A 228 -12.95 -13.14 12.11
N LEU A 229 -13.35 -12.37 13.12
CA LEU A 229 -12.44 -11.57 13.94
C LEU A 229 -11.41 -12.44 14.68
N LYS A 230 -11.85 -13.57 15.26
CA LYS A 230 -10.96 -14.52 15.94
C LYS A 230 -10.05 -15.27 14.97
N CYS A 231 -10.56 -15.59 13.78
CA CYS A 231 -9.76 -16.20 12.72
C CYS A 231 -8.62 -15.25 12.28
N LEU A 232 -8.94 -14.00 11.92
CA LEU A 232 -7.94 -12.98 11.53
C LEU A 232 -7.03 -12.55 12.69
N GLY A 233 -7.52 -12.61 13.94
CA GLY A 233 -6.73 -12.31 15.13
C GLY A 233 -5.80 -13.43 15.59
N SER A 234 -5.71 -14.55 14.85
CA SER A 234 -4.87 -15.68 15.23
C SER A 234 -3.37 -15.35 15.09
N PRO A 235 -2.55 -15.59 16.13
CA PRO A 235 -1.14 -15.21 16.13
C PRO A 235 -0.33 -16.05 15.16
N ASN A 236 0.66 -15.44 14.51
CA ASN A 236 1.65 -16.08 13.63
C ASN A 236 1.06 -16.75 12.37
N VAL A 237 -0.15 -16.39 11.93
CA VAL A 237 -0.75 -16.95 10.70
C VAL A 237 -0.68 -15.95 9.55
N TRP A 238 -1.06 -14.71 9.84
CA TRP A 238 -1.32 -13.65 8.87
C TRP A 238 -0.13 -12.69 8.74
N ILE A 239 -0.01 -12.06 7.57
CA ILE A 239 0.94 -10.99 7.35
C ILE A 239 0.42 -9.72 8.06
N ASP A 240 1.25 -9.11 8.89
CA ASP A 240 0.86 -7.91 9.64
C ASP A 240 1.23 -6.64 8.88
N LEU A 241 0.22 -6.09 8.21
CA LEU A 241 0.32 -4.86 7.43
C LEU A 241 0.41 -3.59 8.30
N SER A 242 0.41 -3.69 9.65
CA SER A 242 0.85 -2.56 10.48
C SER A 242 2.29 -2.19 10.19
N HIS A 243 3.12 -3.17 9.84
CA HIS A 243 4.51 -2.95 9.48
C HIS A 243 4.62 -2.44 8.05
N VAL A 244 5.29 -1.29 7.88
CA VAL A 244 5.50 -0.62 6.58
C VAL A 244 6.14 -1.55 5.54
N GLU A 245 7.02 -2.45 6.00
CA GLU A 245 7.65 -3.44 5.14
C GLU A 245 6.65 -4.29 4.35
N TRP A 246 5.62 -4.81 5.02
CA TRP A 246 4.60 -5.64 4.39
C TRP A 246 3.65 -4.84 3.51
N ARG A 247 3.41 -3.57 3.84
CA ARG A 247 2.65 -2.65 2.98
C ARG A 247 3.29 -2.50 1.60
N ILE A 248 4.64 -2.53 1.55
CA ILE A 248 5.42 -2.45 0.32
C ILE A 248 5.54 -3.84 -0.35
N ARG A 249 5.95 -4.88 0.39
CA ARG A 249 6.15 -6.25 -0.14
C ARG A 249 4.86 -6.92 -0.63
N LEU A 250 3.68 -6.38 -0.30
CA LEU A 250 2.38 -6.85 -0.80
C LEU A 250 2.39 -7.09 -2.32
N GLY A 251 2.92 -6.13 -3.07
CA GLY A 251 3.01 -6.22 -4.52
C GLY A 251 3.97 -7.30 -5.00
N GLN A 252 5.07 -7.50 -4.29
CA GLN A 252 6.04 -8.54 -4.59
C GLN A 252 5.43 -9.95 -4.45
N ILE A 253 4.61 -10.18 -3.41
CA ILE A 253 3.93 -11.47 -3.20
C ILE A 253 2.88 -11.74 -4.30
N LEU A 254 2.12 -10.71 -4.69
CA LEU A 254 1.03 -10.88 -5.65
C LEU A 254 1.50 -10.92 -7.10
N TRP A 255 2.47 -10.05 -7.45
CA TRP A 255 2.84 -9.72 -8.82
C TRP A 255 4.27 -10.13 -9.21
N GLY A 256 5.07 -10.65 -8.26
CA GLY A 256 6.43 -11.15 -8.50
C GLY A 256 6.46 -12.40 -9.38
N ASN A 257 7.60 -12.66 -10.03
CA ASN A 257 7.76 -13.72 -11.04
C ASN A 257 8.17 -15.08 -10.40
N PRO A 258 7.71 -16.25 -10.89
CA PRO A 258 7.96 -17.56 -10.27
C PRO A 258 9.43 -18.01 -10.28
N HIS A 259 10.18 -17.69 -11.33
CA HIS A 259 11.59 -18.09 -11.51
C HIS A 259 12.60 -17.28 -10.70
N GLY A 260 12.09 -16.44 -9.80
CA GLY A 260 12.92 -15.62 -8.94
C GLY A 260 13.42 -14.39 -9.67
N ASP A 261 13.37 -13.30 -8.94
CA ASP A 261 14.27 -12.19 -9.15
C ASP A 261 15.64 -12.60 -8.52
N GLU A 262 16.21 -13.73 -8.96
CA GLU A 262 17.35 -14.42 -8.32
C GLU A 262 18.71 -13.88 -8.79
N LEU A 263 19.63 -13.66 -7.84
CA LEU A 263 21.04 -13.35 -8.04
C LEU A 263 21.88 -14.63 -8.14
N ASP A 264 22.89 -14.61 -9.01
CA ASP A 264 23.90 -15.68 -9.13
C ASP A 264 25.20 -15.34 -8.36
N ASP A 265 25.10 -14.65 -7.21
CA ASP A 265 26.27 -14.22 -6.43
C ASP A 265 26.24 -14.71 -4.98
N GLU A 266 27.41 -15.07 -4.44
CA GLU A 266 27.72 -15.74 -3.15
C GLU A 266 27.30 -14.95 -1.89
N SER A 267 26.45 -13.93 -2.01
CA SER A 267 25.88 -13.15 -0.91
C SER A 267 24.39 -13.38 -0.67
N CYS A 268 23.86 -14.49 -1.19
CA CYS A 268 22.43 -14.78 -1.25
C CYS A 268 21.77 -14.91 0.15
N ILE A 269 21.09 -13.85 0.59
CA ILE A 269 19.93 -13.98 1.47
C ILE A 269 18.78 -14.39 0.54
N THR A 270 18.56 -15.70 0.41
CA THR A 270 17.47 -16.28 -0.37
C THR A 270 16.13 -15.88 0.25
N ASP A 271 15.40 -14.96 -0.41
CA ASP A 271 14.10 -14.51 0.10
C ASP A 271 12.98 -15.56 -0.08
N ALA A 272 13.18 -16.64 -0.84
CA ALA A 272 12.38 -17.87 -0.84
C ALA A 272 13.22 -19.00 -1.48
N GLY A 273 13.27 -20.18 -0.86
CA GLY A 273 14.08 -21.32 -1.33
C GLY A 273 13.47 -22.08 -2.50
N SER A 274 12.20 -21.82 -2.83
CA SER A 274 11.49 -22.50 -3.91
C SER A 274 10.32 -21.68 -4.49
N PRO A 275 9.96 -21.86 -5.78
CA PRO A 275 8.75 -21.26 -6.37
C PRO A 275 7.46 -21.70 -5.65
N THR A 276 7.48 -22.88 -5.02
CA THR A 276 6.40 -23.42 -4.20
C THR A 276 6.15 -22.60 -2.93
N GLU A 277 7.20 -22.12 -2.26
CA GLU A 277 7.04 -21.23 -1.09
C GLU A 277 6.38 -19.90 -1.48
N ARG A 278 6.78 -19.31 -2.61
CA ARG A 278 6.17 -18.08 -3.12
C ARG A 278 4.68 -18.27 -3.45
N ALA A 279 4.33 -19.41 -4.05
CA ALA A 279 2.94 -19.76 -4.35
C ALA A 279 2.12 -19.96 -3.07
N GLU A 280 2.69 -20.59 -2.05
CA GLU A 280 2.04 -20.79 -0.75
C GLU A 280 1.80 -19.43 -0.05
N GLU A 281 2.77 -18.53 -0.01
CA GLU A 281 2.56 -17.17 0.53
C GLU A 281 1.48 -16.39 -0.21
N LYS A 282 1.49 -16.48 -1.54
CA LYS A 282 0.45 -15.85 -2.37
C LYS A 282 -0.93 -16.42 -2.03
N TYR A 283 -1.05 -17.72 -1.82
CA TYR A 283 -2.29 -18.37 -1.38
C TYR A 283 -2.73 -17.83 -0.01
N TRP A 284 -1.84 -17.78 0.99
CA TRP A 284 -2.16 -17.26 2.32
C TRP A 284 -2.58 -15.80 2.31
N LEU A 285 -1.93 -14.97 1.49
CA LEU A 285 -2.31 -13.57 1.32
C LEU A 285 -3.69 -13.42 0.67
N LEU A 286 -3.97 -14.18 -0.39
CA LEU A 286 -5.29 -14.17 -1.03
C LEU A 286 -6.38 -14.67 -0.07
N LEU A 287 -6.06 -15.66 0.78
CA LEU A 287 -6.96 -16.13 1.83
C LEU A 287 -7.20 -15.07 2.92
N GLN A 288 -6.16 -14.32 3.31
CA GLN A 288 -6.29 -13.18 4.22
C GLN A 288 -7.21 -12.10 3.64
N ILE A 289 -7.07 -11.78 2.34
CA ILE A 289 -7.93 -10.83 1.63
C ILE A 289 -9.37 -11.36 1.59
N LEU A 290 -9.57 -12.66 1.31
CA LEU A 290 -10.90 -13.27 1.29
C LEU A 290 -11.61 -13.13 2.64
N ILE A 291 -10.97 -13.58 3.72
CA ILE A 291 -11.55 -13.54 5.07
C ILE A 291 -11.81 -12.08 5.50
N SER A 292 -10.87 -11.18 5.18
CA SER A 292 -11.03 -9.75 5.48
C SER A 292 -12.16 -9.11 4.68
N SER A 293 -12.38 -9.51 3.42
CA SER A 293 -13.51 -9.05 2.60
C SER A 293 -14.86 -9.53 3.14
N GLU A 294 -14.95 -10.77 3.61
CA GLU A 294 -16.16 -11.33 4.25
C GLU A 294 -16.49 -10.58 5.55
N LEU A 295 -15.48 -10.23 6.34
CA LEU A 295 -15.64 -9.43 7.55
C LEU A 295 -16.09 -8.00 7.22
N LEU A 296 -15.43 -7.36 6.24
CA LEU A 296 -15.74 -6.00 5.82
C LEU A 296 -17.18 -5.87 5.31
N ILE A 297 -17.63 -6.77 4.44
CA ILE A 297 -19.01 -6.76 3.91
C ILE A 297 -20.03 -6.90 5.04
N ARG A 298 -19.76 -7.73 6.04
CA ARG A 298 -20.67 -7.92 7.19
C ARG A 298 -20.70 -6.70 8.11
N LEU A 299 -19.55 -6.07 8.32
CA LEU A 299 -19.47 -4.81 9.09
C LEU A 299 -20.21 -3.68 8.35
N ASP A 300 -19.96 -3.51 7.05
CA ASP A 300 -20.64 -2.51 6.22
C ASP A 300 -22.16 -2.74 6.22
N ALA A 301 -22.61 -3.99 6.04
CA ALA A 301 -24.02 -4.33 6.08
C ALA A 301 -24.66 -3.96 7.41
N ILE A 302 -23.94 -4.17 8.50
CA ILE A 302 -24.40 -3.85 9.83
C ILE A 302 -24.52 -2.33 10.02
N THR A 303 -23.53 -1.55 9.59
CA THR A 303 -23.54 -0.08 9.65
C THR A 303 -24.65 0.51 8.78
N ASP A 304 -24.84 0.01 7.56
CA ASP A 304 -25.90 0.47 6.64
C ASP A 304 -27.31 0.36 7.24
N GLY A 305 -27.58 -0.70 7.99
CA GLY A 305 -28.91 -0.93 8.56
C GLY A 305 -29.12 -0.33 9.96
N GLU A 306 -28.26 0.58 10.42
CA GLU A 306 -28.61 1.51 11.52
C GLU A 306 -29.57 2.61 11.02
N GLU A 307 -29.60 2.90 9.70
CA GLU A 307 -30.49 3.91 9.09
C GLU A 307 -31.90 3.35 8.77
N MET A 308 -32.05 2.03 8.58
CA MET A 308 -33.34 1.38 8.41
C MET A 308 -33.83 0.76 9.72
N GLU A 309 -34.82 1.39 10.33
CA GLU A 309 -35.52 0.93 11.54
C GLU A 309 -35.92 -0.55 11.43
N GLY A 310 -35.33 -1.43 12.27
CA GLY A 310 -35.85 -2.80 12.44
C GLY A 310 -34.88 -3.87 12.95
N ALA A 311 -33.57 -3.72 12.80
CA ALA A 311 -32.60 -4.68 13.38
C ALA A 311 -31.34 -3.95 13.85
N SER A 312 -31.33 -3.55 15.13
CA SER A 312 -30.22 -2.79 15.71
C SER A 312 -28.99 -3.67 15.88
N PHE A 313 -27.94 -3.42 15.13
CA PHE A 313 -26.62 -3.55 15.72
C PHE A 313 -26.50 -2.44 16.74
N ARG A 314 -26.14 -2.78 17.98
CA ARG A 314 -26.09 -1.78 19.02
C ARG A 314 -24.75 -1.07 18.92
N SER A 315 -24.71 0.22 19.26
CA SER A 315 -23.44 0.95 19.43
C SER A 315 -22.45 0.21 20.37
N ILE A 316 -22.95 -0.60 21.31
CA ILE A 316 -22.15 -1.47 22.17
C ILE A 316 -21.35 -2.53 21.39
N ASP A 317 -21.86 -3.00 20.25
CA ASP A 317 -21.25 -4.03 19.43
C ASP A 317 -20.08 -3.43 18.62
N VAL A 318 -20.22 -2.20 18.11
CA VAL A 318 -19.09 -1.42 17.53
C VAL A 318 -17.96 -1.27 18.56
N VAL A 319 -18.29 -0.87 19.79
CA VAL A 319 -17.29 -0.70 20.86
C VAL A 319 -16.64 -2.04 21.22
N SER A 320 -17.42 -3.13 21.24
CA SER A 320 -16.89 -4.47 21.51
C SER A 320 -15.94 -4.94 20.41
N PHE A 321 -16.27 -4.67 19.14
CA PHE A 321 -15.42 -4.93 17.99
C PHE A 321 -14.12 -4.14 18.11
N GLU A 322 -14.20 -2.83 18.37
CA GLU A 322 -13.04 -1.96 18.49
C GLU A 322 -12.07 -2.38 19.60
N ARG A 323 -12.60 -2.94 20.71
CA ARG A 323 -11.78 -3.50 21.79
C ARG A 323 -11.14 -4.83 21.43
N ALA A 324 -11.78 -5.64 20.58
CA ALA A 324 -11.33 -6.97 20.22
C ALA A 324 -10.42 -6.99 18.98
N ALA A 325 -10.55 -6.02 18.07
CA ALA A 325 -9.79 -5.94 16.84
C ALA A 325 -8.35 -5.45 17.08
N THR A 326 -7.39 -6.30 16.75
CA THR A 326 -5.96 -5.96 16.79
C THR A 326 -5.60 -4.99 15.65
N SER A 327 -4.44 -4.32 15.76
CA SER A 327 -3.93 -3.45 14.68
C SER A 327 -3.82 -4.20 13.35
N ALA A 328 -3.28 -5.43 13.38
CA ALA A 328 -3.16 -6.30 12.21
C ALA A 328 -4.50 -6.57 11.51
N VAL A 329 -5.56 -6.83 12.28
CA VAL A 329 -6.91 -7.04 11.72
C VAL A 329 -7.42 -5.76 11.06
N LYS A 330 -7.24 -4.61 11.71
CA LYS A 330 -7.66 -3.31 11.15
C LYS A 330 -6.94 -3.02 9.83
N TRP A 331 -5.63 -3.25 9.75
CA TRP A 331 -4.88 -3.12 8.51
C TRP A 331 -5.30 -4.13 7.43
N SER A 332 -5.71 -5.34 7.83
CA SER A 332 -6.25 -6.34 6.89
C SER A 332 -7.61 -5.91 6.31
N LEU A 333 -8.46 -5.23 7.09
CA LEU A 333 -9.70 -4.62 6.60
C LEU A 333 -9.44 -3.49 5.60
N LEU A 334 -8.40 -2.69 5.83
CA LEU A 334 -7.97 -1.65 4.89
C LEU A 334 -7.47 -2.25 3.57
N LEU A 335 -6.71 -3.35 3.64
CA LEU A 335 -6.30 -4.10 2.46
C LEU A 335 -7.51 -4.64 1.70
N ALA A 336 -8.48 -5.25 2.39
CA ALA A 336 -9.70 -5.72 1.78
C ALA A 336 -10.47 -4.59 1.07
N ARG A 337 -10.60 -3.43 1.71
CA ARG A 337 -11.24 -2.26 1.09
C ARG A 337 -10.51 -1.84 -0.19
N SER A 338 -9.19 -1.66 -0.11
CA SER A 338 -8.34 -1.31 -1.26
C SER A 338 -8.44 -2.33 -2.40
N TRP A 339 -8.46 -3.63 -2.08
CA TRP A 339 -8.65 -4.70 -3.05
C TRP A 339 -10.00 -4.59 -3.76
N MET A 340 -11.09 -4.40 -3.03
CA MET A 340 -12.45 -4.43 -3.57
C MET A 340 -12.78 -3.19 -4.41
N ASP A 341 -12.19 -2.06 -4.03
CA ASP A 341 -12.27 -0.82 -4.79
C ASP A 341 -11.45 -0.88 -6.08
N ASN A 342 -10.21 -1.39 -6.03
CA ASN A 342 -9.24 -1.22 -7.12
C ASN A 342 -9.00 -2.46 -7.98
N ILE A 343 -9.27 -3.67 -7.50
CA ILE A 343 -8.95 -4.92 -8.21
C ILE A 343 -10.19 -5.56 -8.84
N GLU A 344 -10.00 -6.13 -10.02
CA GLU A 344 -10.99 -6.95 -10.72
C GLU A 344 -10.41 -8.32 -11.06
N ILE A 345 -11.19 -9.36 -10.76
CA ILE A 345 -10.91 -10.75 -11.16
C ILE A 345 -11.82 -11.09 -12.34
N VAL A 346 -11.20 -11.35 -13.49
CA VAL A 346 -11.87 -11.71 -14.74
C VAL A 346 -11.69 -13.19 -15.00
N VAL A 347 -12.77 -13.83 -15.42
CA VAL A 347 -12.73 -15.19 -15.94
C VAL A 347 -12.66 -15.11 -17.46
N GLU A 348 -11.59 -15.64 -18.03
CA GLU A 348 -11.42 -15.73 -19.48
C GLU A 348 -12.01 -17.05 -19.98
N GLU A 349 -13.00 -16.94 -20.86
CA GLU A 349 -13.58 -18.10 -21.54
C GLU A 349 -12.63 -18.59 -22.64
N PRO A 350 -12.38 -19.91 -22.74
CA PRO A 350 -11.42 -20.47 -23.69
C PRO A 350 -11.75 -20.20 -25.17
N GLU A 351 -12.99 -19.86 -25.53
CA GLU A 351 -13.41 -19.68 -26.93
C GLU A 351 -12.90 -18.38 -27.59
N LEU A 352 -12.57 -17.35 -26.82
CA LEU A 352 -12.08 -16.07 -27.35
C LEU A 352 -10.60 -16.09 -27.77
N ILE A 353 -9.84 -17.09 -27.29
CA ILE A 353 -8.42 -17.26 -27.63
C ILE A 353 -8.26 -17.79 -29.07
N PHE A 354 -9.21 -18.62 -29.53
CA PHE A 354 -9.18 -19.20 -30.88
C PHE A 354 -9.74 -18.24 -31.95
N SER A 355 -10.70 -17.38 -31.62
CA SER A 355 -11.32 -16.47 -32.59
C SER A 355 -10.43 -15.29 -33.01
N LYS A 356 -9.51 -14.81 -32.16
CA LYS A 356 -8.56 -13.74 -32.54
C LYS A 356 -7.47 -14.21 -33.51
N ARG A 357 -7.34 -15.53 -33.73
CA ARG A 357 -6.26 -16.15 -34.52
C ARG A 357 -6.61 -16.36 -36.00
N SER A 358 -7.88 -16.30 -36.38
CA SER A 358 -8.33 -16.70 -37.73
C SER A 358 -8.44 -15.57 -38.76
N LYS A 359 -8.27 -14.29 -38.38
CA LYS A 359 -8.39 -13.16 -39.33
C LYS A 359 -7.08 -12.72 -40.01
N THR A 360 -5.94 -13.34 -39.71
CA THR A 360 -4.64 -12.94 -40.29
C THR A 360 -3.91 -14.08 -40.97
N ARG A 361 -4.53 -14.73 -41.96
CA ARG A 361 -3.83 -15.39 -43.08
C ARG A 361 -4.79 -15.98 -44.10
N ARG A 362 -5.09 -15.22 -45.16
CA ARG A 362 -5.48 -15.78 -46.46
C ARG A 362 -4.83 -14.95 -47.56
N GLY A 363 -4.10 -15.65 -48.43
CA GLY A 363 -3.33 -15.14 -49.58
C GLY A 363 -1.85 -15.46 -49.40
N SER A 364 -1.15 -16.17 -50.28
CA SER A 364 -1.51 -16.90 -51.49
C SER A 364 -0.47 -18.01 -51.71
N THR A 365 -0.86 -19.01 -52.48
CA THR A 365 -0.09 -20.12 -53.03
C THR A 365 1.05 -19.69 -53.96
N GLY A 366 2.15 -20.46 -53.99
CA GLY A 366 3.20 -20.36 -55.00
C GLY A 366 4.42 -21.24 -54.71
N SER A 367 4.57 -22.32 -55.50
CA SER A 367 5.66 -23.30 -55.52
C SER A 367 6.93 -22.75 -56.21
N GLY A 368 8.13 -23.16 -55.77
CA GLY A 368 9.39 -22.93 -56.51
C GLY A 368 10.66 -23.33 -55.76
N THR A 369 11.36 -24.33 -56.28
CA THR A 369 12.66 -24.90 -55.87
C THR A 369 13.87 -24.04 -56.26
N GLY A 370 14.96 -24.03 -55.47
CA GLY A 370 16.27 -23.53 -55.92
C GLY A 370 17.32 -23.34 -54.82
N SER A 371 18.50 -23.93 -55.02
CA SER A 371 19.73 -23.88 -54.21
C SER A 371 20.53 -22.59 -54.45
N GLY A 372 21.34 -22.15 -53.46
CA GLY A 372 22.42 -21.16 -53.66
C GLY A 372 22.78 -20.33 -52.44
N ASN A 373 24.04 -20.39 -52.00
CA ASN A 373 24.67 -19.51 -51.02
C ASN A 373 24.70 -18.05 -51.50
N ASP A 374 24.52 -17.08 -50.61
CA ASP A 374 25.52 -16.04 -50.29
C ASP A 374 24.94 -14.94 -49.38
N SER A 375 25.84 -14.37 -48.59
CA SER A 375 25.66 -13.36 -47.56
C SER A 375 25.24 -11.98 -48.09
N CYS A 376 24.22 -11.35 -47.49
CA CYS A 376 24.27 -9.94 -47.07
C CYS A 376 23.06 -9.52 -46.22
N ALA A 377 23.35 -8.62 -45.27
CA ALA A 377 22.51 -7.79 -44.40
C ALA A 377 20.97 -7.80 -44.61
N SER A 378 20.23 -8.06 -43.51
CA SER A 378 18.91 -7.47 -43.31
C SER A 378 18.55 -7.30 -41.83
N VAL A 379 17.88 -6.18 -41.59
CA VAL A 379 17.28 -5.65 -40.36
C VAL A 379 16.56 -6.73 -39.52
N SER A 380 17.01 -6.95 -38.29
CA SER A 380 16.31 -7.77 -37.30
C SER A 380 15.15 -7.00 -36.68
N SER A 381 14.02 -6.99 -37.38
CA SER A 381 12.71 -6.69 -36.80
C SER A 381 12.42 -7.67 -35.66
N GLY A 382 12.17 -7.13 -34.46
CA GLY A 382 11.96 -7.85 -33.22
C GLY A 382 10.95 -9.00 -33.35
N ARG A 383 11.43 -10.23 -33.13
CA ARG A 383 10.60 -11.42 -33.04
C ARG A 383 9.95 -11.48 -31.66
N SER A 384 8.63 -11.29 -31.67
CA SER A 384 7.70 -11.49 -30.57
C SER A 384 7.80 -12.92 -30.00
N TRP A 385 7.99 -12.99 -28.68
CA TRP A 385 8.20 -14.17 -27.83
C TRP A 385 6.94 -15.05 -27.60
N LEU A 386 5.81 -14.74 -28.24
CA LEU A 386 4.53 -15.44 -28.01
C LEU A 386 4.41 -16.82 -28.71
N ALA A 387 5.53 -17.52 -28.99
CA ALA A 387 5.53 -18.78 -29.73
C ALA A 387 5.91 -20.03 -28.92
N SER A 388 6.20 -19.92 -27.62
CA SER A 388 6.44 -21.11 -26.79
C SER A 388 5.49 -21.16 -25.61
N ILE A 389 4.89 -22.35 -25.45
CA ILE A 389 4.04 -22.82 -24.34
C ILE A 389 2.53 -22.71 -24.62
N ALA A 390 2.08 -23.61 -25.50
CA ALA A 390 0.87 -24.38 -25.23
C ALA A 390 1.32 -25.73 -24.63
N SER A 391 1.31 -25.84 -23.30
CA SER A 391 1.28 -27.13 -22.62
C SER A 391 -0.11 -27.27 -21.98
N THR A 392 -0.98 -27.95 -22.71
CA THR A 392 -2.26 -28.46 -22.22
C THR A 392 -2.02 -29.48 -21.12
N ILE A 393 -2.57 -29.27 -19.91
CA ILE A 393 -2.90 -30.36 -19.00
C ILE A 393 -4.27 -30.10 -18.40
N SER A 394 -5.21 -30.97 -18.77
CA SER A 394 -6.43 -31.28 -18.05
C SER A 394 -6.05 -32.08 -16.81
N HIS A 395 -6.37 -31.61 -15.60
CA HIS A 395 -6.32 -32.46 -14.42
C HIS A 395 -7.65 -33.20 -14.28
N SER A 396 -7.62 -34.50 -14.58
CA SER A 396 -8.61 -35.46 -14.12
C SER A 396 -8.34 -35.77 -12.64
N GLU A 397 -9.13 -35.21 -11.72
CA GLU A 397 -9.19 -35.72 -10.35
C GLU A 397 -10.23 -36.84 -10.28
N THR A 398 -9.75 -38.06 -10.08
CA THR A 398 -10.56 -39.18 -9.61
C THR A 398 -10.88 -38.95 -8.13
N HIS A 399 -12.05 -38.40 -7.80
CA HIS A 399 -12.73 -38.76 -6.56
C HIS A 399 -14.25 -38.82 -6.73
N ASN A 400 -14.75 -39.98 -6.33
CA ASN A 400 -16.10 -40.48 -6.46
C ASN A 400 -17.04 -39.75 -5.48
N ARG A 401 -17.91 -38.86 -5.97
CA ARG A 401 -19.23 -38.53 -5.39
C ARG A 401 -20.09 -37.70 -6.36
N GLY A 402 -21.12 -38.34 -6.91
CA GLY A 402 -22.41 -37.71 -7.29
C GLY A 402 -22.41 -36.57 -8.31
N SER A 403 -22.46 -36.92 -9.60
CA SER A 403 -23.19 -36.23 -10.68
C SER A 403 -23.27 -34.69 -10.67
N ARG A 404 -22.19 -34.02 -11.09
CA ARG A 404 -22.26 -32.70 -11.75
C ARG A 404 -21.29 -32.72 -12.94
N PRO A 405 -21.67 -32.29 -14.16
CA PRO A 405 -20.76 -32.30 -15.30
C PRO A 405 -19.55 -31.39 -15.03
N PRO A 406 -18.33 -31.78 -15.44
CA PRO A 406 -17.14 -30.97 -15.23
C PRO A 406 -17.25 -29.68 -16.04
N SER A 407 -17.33 -28.55 -15.34
CA SER A 407 -17.22 -27.22 -15.94
C SER A 407 -15.84 -27.05 -16.60
N PRO A 408 -15.74 -26.38 -17.76
CA PRO A 408 -14.47 -26.20 -18.47
C PRO A 408 -13.43 -25.45 -17.60
N PRO A 409 -12.12 -25.64 -17.83
CA PRO A 409 -11.09 -24.95 -17.08
C PRO A 409 -11.17 -23.44 -17.36
N HIS A 410 -11.56 -22.68 -16.35
CA HIS A 410 -11.60 -21.23 -16.38
C HIS A 410 -10.19 -20.68 -16.12
N PHE A 411 -9.74 -19.73 -16.94
CA PHE A 411 -8.52 -18.97 -16.68
C PHE A 411 -8.87 -17.69 -15.92
N TYR A 412 -8.17 -17.42 -14.82
CA TYR A 412 -8.38 -16.22 -14.02
C TYR A 412 -7.30 -15.19 -14.30
N THR A 413 -7.74 -13.97 -14.57
CA THR A 413 -6.87 -12.80 -14.73
C THR A 413 -7.20 -11.76 -13.67
N ILE A 414 -6.18 -11.33 -12.94
CA ILE A 414 -6.27 -10.19 -12.01
C ILE A 414 -5.81 -8.92 -12.75
N ARG A 415 -6.63 -7.87 -12.70
CA ARG A 415 -6.32 -6.55 -13.27
C ARG A 415 -6.78 -5.40 -12.38
N GLY A 416 -6.19 -4.23 -12.59
CA GLY A 416 -6.64 -2.98 -11.98
C GLY A 416 -7.88 -2.41 -12.65
N ARG A 417 -8.84 -1.91 -11.86
CA ARG A 417 -10.09 -1.29 -12.34
C ARG A 417 -9.90 0.11 -12.87
N HIS A 418 -8.96 0.85 -12.29
CA HIS A 418 -8.79 2.28 -12.51
C HIS A 418 -7.46 2.60 -13.19
N GLY A 419 -7.06 1.78 -14.17
CA GLY A 419 -5.78 1.93 -14.88
C GLY A 419 -5.57 3.35 -15.40
N GLN A 420 -6.58 3.92 -16.10
CA GLN A 420 -6.49 5.29 -16.63
C GLN A 420 -6.24 6.34 -15.53
N ARG A 421 -6.95 6.25 -14.40
CA ARG A 421 -6.73 7.13 -13.25
C ARG A 421 -5.28 7.08 -12.77
N GLN A 422 -4.67 5.89 -12.74
CA GLN A 422 -3.28 5.74 -12.34
C GLN A 422 -2.31 6.31 -13.39
N VAL A 423 -2.57 6.09 -14.68
CA VAL A 423 -1.78 6.71 -15.75
C VAL A 423 -1.80 8.23 -15.64
N ASP A 424 -2.97 8.83 -15.46
CA ASP A 424 -3.13 10.28 -15.33
C ASP A 424 -2.38 10.82 -14.10
N GLY A 425 -2.45 10.09 -12.99
CA GLY A 425 -1.70 10.40 -11.77
C GLY A 425 -0.18 10.36 -11.96
N LEU A 426 0.33 9.40 -12.73
CA LEU A 426 1.77 9.28 -13.04
C LEU A 426 2.24 10.40 -13.95
N ILE A 427 1.47 10.73 -14.99
CA ILE A 427 1.77 11.86 -15.89
C ILE A 427 1.76 13.17 -15.11
N HIS A 428 0.77 13.37 -14.22
CA HIS A 428 0.69 14.55 -13.36
C HIS A 428 1.90 14.66 -12.43
N PHE A 429 2.32 13.54 -11.82
CA PHE A 429 3.53 13.46 -10.99
C PHE A 429 4.79 13.85 -11.78
N ALA A 430 4.99 13.26 -12.97
CA ALA A 430 6.15 13.54 -13.80
C ALA A 430 6.21 15.00 -14.28
N ARG A 431 5.07 15.58 -14.67
CA ARG A 431 4.96 17.01 -15.03
C ARG A 431 5.30 17.91 -13.85
N LYS A 432 4.77 17.61 -12.66
CA LYS A 432 5.03 18.38 -11.45
C LYS A 432 6.49 18.33 -11.00
N LEU A 433 7.15 17.19 -11.19
CA LEU A 433 8.59 17.06 -10.97
C LEU A 433 9.44 17.66 -12.10
N MET A 434 8.85 18.19 -13.16
CA MET A 434 9.58 18.67 -14.34
C MET A 434 10.48 17.58 -14.93
N TRP A 435 9.93 16.37 -15.09
CA TRP A 435 10.65 15.24 -15.65
C TRP A 435 11.19 15.58 -17.07
N PRO A 436 12.46 15.28 -17.38
CA PRO A 436 13.05 15.59 -18.67
C PRO A 436 12.26 14.98 -19.84
N GLY A 437 11.94 15.80 -20.85
CA GLY A 437 11.29 15.31 -22.08
C GLY A 437 9.85 14.81 -21.91
N ILE A 438 9.15 15.16 -20.82
CA ILE A 438 7.82 14.62 -20.49
C ILE A 438 6.81 14.66 -21.65
N ASP A 439 6.83 15.71 -22.49
CA ASP A 439 5.91 15.85 -23.63
C ASP A 439 6.09 14.74 -24.69
N ALA A 440 7.31 14.22 -24.86
CA ALA A 440 7.60 13.11 -25.77
C ALA A 440 7.30 11.74 -25.13
N TYR A 441 7.31 11.67 -23.80
CA TYR A 441 7.13 10.45 -23.03
C TYR A 441 5.69 10.20 -22.58
N GLU A 442 4.83 11.23 -22.55
CA GLU A 442 3.43 11.10 -22.16
C GLU A 442 2.69 10.01 -22.93
N ARG A 443 2.84 9.97 -24.26
CA ARG A 443 2.22 8.92 -25.10
C ARG A 443 2.77 7.53 -24.80
N ARG A 444 4.08 7.41 -24.52
CA ARG A 444 4.72 6.13 -24.19
C ARG A 444 4.30 5.63 -22.81
N ILE A 445 4.25 6.51 -21.81
CA ILE A 445 3.74 6.21 -20.47
C ILE A 445 2.28 5.76 -20.57
N TYR A 446 1.49 6.48 -21.37
CA TYR A 446 0.10 6.11 -21.64
C TYR A 446 -0.01 4.71 -22.25
N ASP A 447 0.72 4.44 -23.35
CA ASP A 447 0.65 3.15 -24.06
C ASP A 447 1.19 1.99 -23.20
N ASN A 448 2.29 2.18 -22.49
CA ASN A 448 2.91 1.16 -21.63
C ASN A 448 2.05 0.86 -20.41
N ALA A 449 1.60 1.88 -19.68
CA ALA A 449 0.77 1.68 -18.50
C ALA A 449 -0.60 1.11 -18.87
N ARG A 450 -1.17 1.48 -20.03
CA ARG A 450 -2.38 0.87 -20.57
C ARG A 450 -2.15 -0.56 -21.02
N SER A 451 -0.99 -0.88 -21.59
CA SER A 451 -0.59 -2.26 -21.89
C SER A 451 -0.48 -3.08 -20.60
N MET A 452 0.21 -2.56 -19.57
CA MET A 452 0.36 -3.21 -18.26
C MET A 452 -0.98 -3.41 -17.54
N ALA A 453 -1.88 -2.43 -17.59
CA ALA A 453 -3.21 -2.53 -16.98
C ALA A 453 -4.07 -3.63 -17.62
N ASN A 454 -3.83 -3.93 -18.90
CA ASN A 454 -4.54 -4.95 -19.67
C ASN A 454 -3.76 -6.26 -19.82
N ALA A 455 -2.50 -6.30 -19.38
CA ALA A 455 -1.66 -7.49 -19.45
C ALA A 455 -2.18 -8.51 -18.43
N PRO A 456 -2.56 -9.72 -18.85
CA PRO A 456 -3.08 -10.70 -17.93
C PRO A 456 -1.98 -11.18 -16.97
N VAL A 457 -2.17 -10.98 -15.67
CA VAL A 457 -1.38 -11.69 -14.66
C VAL A 457 -1.99 -13.08 -14.50
N ALA A 458 -1.51 -14.02 -15.32
CA ALA A 458 -1.94 -15.41 -15.27
C ALA A 458 -1.53 -16.03 -13.92
N LEU A 459 -2.51 -16.59 -13.21
CA LEU A 459 -2.27 -17.41 -12.02
C LEU A 459 -1.98 -18.85 -12.49
N GLN A 460 -0.71 -19.17 -12.78
CA GLN A 460 -0.32 -20.53 -13.16
C GLN A 460 -0.33 -21.49 -11.96
N SER A 461 -0.71 -22.75 -12.19
CA SER A 461 -0.56 -23.87 -11.24
C SER A 461 0.85 -24.47 -11.37
N PRO A 462 1.52 -24.88 -10.28
CA PRO A 462 2.98 -25.12 -10.24
C PRO A 462 3.45 -26.47 -10.81
N LEU A 463 2.66 -27.14 -11.66
CA LEU A 463 3.06 -28.44 -12.20
C LEU A 463 3.44 -28.31 -13.68
N SER A 464 4.74 -28.51 -13.92
CA SER A 464 5.37 -28.98 -15.16
C SER A 464 5.79 -27.94 -16.20
N VAL A 465 7.06 -27.49 -16.15
CA VAL A 465 7.82 -27.08 -17.34
C VAL A 465 9.25 -27.67 -17.27
N PRO A 466 9.81 -28.23 -18.37
CA PRO A 466 11.16 -28.77 -18.40
C PRO A 466 12.22 -27.67 -18.40
N LEU A 467 13.34 -27.93 -17.73
CA LEU A 467 14.52 -27.09 -17.64
C LEU A 467 15.15 -26.90 -19.04
N GLN A 468 14.96 -25.72 -19.66
CA GLN A 468 15.85 -25.26 -20.73
C GLN A 468 16.71 -24.13 -20.17
N ARG A 469 17.98 -24.45 -19.89
CA ARG A 469 19.03 -23.45 -19.65
C ARG A 469 19.25 -22.66 -20.94
N GLN A 470 18.85 -21.39 -20.94
CA GLN A 470 19.42 -20.39 -21.82
C GLN A 470 20.33 -19.50 -20.98
N ASP A 471 21.63 -19.64 -21.19
CA ASP A 471 22.65 -18.73 -20.67
C ASP A 471 22.51 -17.38 -21.37
N SER A 472 21.77 -16.46 -20.77
CA SER A 472 21.90 -15.03 -21.04
C SER A 472 22.16 -14.32 -19.72
N LYS A 473 23.36 -13.75 -19.57
CA LYS A 473 23.76 -12.89 -18.44
C LYS A 473 22.70 -11.80 -18.26
N GLN A 474 21.85 -11.96 -17.25
CA GLN A 474 20.88 -10.95 -16.82
C GLN A 474 21.25 -10.51 -15.40
N ASP A 475 21.45 -9.21 -15.24
CA ASP A 475 21.90 -8.57 -14.00
C ASP A 475 20.77 -8.58 -12.95
N SER A 476 20.74 -9.64 -12.16
CA SER A 476 20.81 -9.65 -10.70
C SER A 476 20.04 -8.58 -9.86
N TYR A 477 18.94 -8.98 -9.23
CA TYR A 477 18.00 -8.22 -8.38
C TYR A 477 18.11 -8.54 -6.87
N PHE A 478 18.21 -7.53 -5.98
CA PHE A 478 17.97 -7.67 -4.51
C PHE A 478 16.78 -6.83 -4.04
N GLY A 479 16.18 -7.29 -2.93
CA GLY A 479 14.89 -6.92 -2.36
C GLY A 479 14.74 -5.54 -1.70
N ALA A 480 13.47 -5.22 -1.47
CA ALA A 480 12.88 -3.92 -1.13
C ALA A 480 13.40 -3.23 0.15
N TRP A 481 14.31 -3.84 0.91
CA TRP A 481 14.80 -3.29 2.18
C TRP A 481 16.26 -3.70 2.40
N ASP A 482 17.16 -2.72 2.49
CA ASP A 482 18.55 -2.99 2.84
C ASP A 482 18.68 -3.17 4.36
N ILE A 483 18.82 -4.42 4.81
CA ILE A 483 19.11 -4.78 6.20
C ILE A 483 20.59 -4.54 6.55
N THR A 484 21.48 -4.24 5.60
CA THR A 484 22.93 -4.24 5.86
C THR A 484 23.75 -3.26 5.02
N CYS A 485 23.56 -1.96 5.21
CA CYS A 485 24.65 -0.99 5.06
C CYS A 485 25.64 -1.02 6.25
N GLN A 486 25.94 -2.20 6.82
CA GLN A 486 27.10 -2.43 7.71
C GLN A 486 27.62 -3.87 7.51
N ARG A 487 28.32 -4.11 6.39
CA ARG A 487 29.25 -5.23 6.29
C ARG A 487 30.38 -5.01 7.30
N GLY A 488 30.32 -5.71 8.43
CA GLY A 488 31.35 -5.73 9.44
C GLY A 488 30.92 -6.54 10.66
N HIS A 489 31.66 -7.62 10.93
CA HIS A 489 31.47 -8.52 12.06
C HIS A 489 31.08 -7.81 13.37
N HIS A 490 30.05 -8.34 14.04
CA HIS A 490 29.73 -8.10 15.46
C HIS A 490 29.84 -6.65 15.95
N LYS A 491 29.06 -5.73 15.37
CA LYS A 491 28.73 -4.47 16.05
C LYS A 491 27.22 -4.34 16.19
N GLU A 492 26.84 -3.89 17.38
CA GLU A 492 25.49 -3.73 17.91
C GLU A 492 24.47 -3.36 16.82
N ARG A 493 23.36 -4.11 16.73
CA ARG A 493 22.19 -3.79 15.90
C ARG A 493 21.73 -2.36 16.23
N GLY A 494 22.26 -1.37 15.50
CA GLY A 494 21.82 0.01 15.59
C GLY A 494 20.34 0.06 15.26
N ARG A 495 19.52 0.61 16.16
CA ARG A 495 18.08 0.81 15.92
C ARG A 495 17.91 1.67 14.66
N ALA A 496 17.52 1.04 13.55
CA ALA A 496 17.37 1.70 12.26
C ALA A 496 16.31 2.81 12.36
N GLN A 497 16.76 4.07 12.36
CA GLN A 497 15.88 5.23 12.58
C GLN A 497 15.00 5.55 11.36
N ARG A 498 15.27 4.95 10.20
CA ARG A 498 14.39 4.80 9.03
C ARG A 498 15.04 3.79 8.08
N ARG A 499 14.36 2.67 7.77
CA ARG A 499 14.90 1.67 6.85
C ARG A 499 14.93 2.25 5.42
N ARG A 500 15.92 1.86 4.63
CA ARG A 500 16.10 2.36 3.25
C ARG A 500 15.48 1.38 2.27
N MET A 501 14.63 1.89 1.38
CA MET A 501 14.06 1.11 0.30
C MET A 501 15.02 1.12 -0.89
N ALA A 502 15.62 -0.03 -1.16
CA ALA A 502 16.35 -0.30 -2.39
C ALA A 502 15.60 -1.37 -3.18
N ALA A 503 15.54 -1.27 -4.50
CA ALA A 503 14.87 -2.24 -5.35
C ALA A 503 15.49 -2.20 -6.73
N ALA A 504 15.67 -3.34 -7.38
CA ALA A 504 15.91 -3.33 -8.81
C ALA A 504 14.62 -2.99 -9.57
N LEU A 505 14.78 -2.33 -10.71
CA LEU A 505 13.73 -1.79 -11.55
C LEU A 505 13.66 -2.59 -12.85
N HIS A 506 12.44 -2.90 -13.29
CA HIS A 506 12.20 -3.59 -14.56
C HIS A 506 10.95 -3.03 -15.24
N SER A 507 10.95 -2.97 -16.58
CA SER A 507 9.79 -2.53 -17.38
C SER A 507 8.46 -3.29 -17.15
N SER A 508 8.47 -4.37 -16.36
CA SER A 508 7.30 -5.16 -15.97
C SER A 508 7.32 -5.56 -14.49
N GLY A 509 8.04 -4.78 -13.67
CA GLY A 509 8.28 -5.03 -12.25
C GLY A 509 7.00 -4.99 -11.41
N TRP A 510 7.07 -5.59 -10.22
CA TRP A 510 5.96 -5.60 -9.28
C TRP A 510 5.65 -4.21 -8.70
N LEU A 511 6.63 -3.30 -8.69
CA LEU A 511 6.46 -1.91 -8.24
C LEU A 511 5.48 -1.15 -9.15
N SER A 512 5.75 -1.12 -10.46
CA SER A 512 4.80 -0.57 -11.45
C SER A 512 3.42 -1.22 -11.37
N LYS A 513 3.35 -2.54 -11.27
CA LYS A 513 2.05 -3.25 -11.17
C LYS A 513 1.27 -2.84 -9.93
N SER A 514 1.93 -2.64 -8.79
CA SER A 514 1.28 -2.20 -7.55
C SER A 514 0.62 -0.83 -7.72
N TYR A 515 1.31 0.12 -8.36
CA TYR A 515 0.77 1.44 -8.67
C TYR A 515 -0.37 1.37 -9.71
N VAL A 516 -0.11 0.76 -10.86
CA VAL A 516 -1.04 0.70 -12.00
C VAL A 516 -2.33 -0.04 -11.64
N PHE A 517 -2.24 -1.09 -10.81
CA PHE A 517 -3.43 -1.79 -10.33
C PHE A 517 -4.15 -1.03 -9.21
N GLY A 518 -3.53 -0.02 -8.62
CA GLY A 518 -4.07 0.77 -7.52
C GLY A 518 -4.12 0.03 -6.19
N LEU A 519 -3.39 -1.09 -6.05
CA LEU A 519 -3.30 -1.82 -4.79
C LEU A 519 -2.11 -1.31 -3.99
N MET A 520 -2.36 -0.23 -3.27
CA MET A 520 -1.40 0.43 -2.39
C MET A 520 -2.01 0.59 -1.00
N MET A 521 -1.19 0.40 0.03
CA MET A 521 -1.58 0.64 1.42
C MET A 521 -1.15 2.06 1.83
N PRO A 522 -1.93 2.74 2.69
CA PRO A 522 -1.58 4.07 3.21
C PRO A 522 -0.22 4.11 3.92
N GLY A 523 0.50 5.21 3.72
CA GLY A 523 1.88 5.40 4.19
C GLY A 523 2.81 5.97 3.12
N ASP A 524 4.12 5.83 3.34
CA ASP A 524 5.17 6.41 2.48
C ASP A 524 5.44 5.62 1.19
N ALA A 525 4.88 4.43 1.07
CA ALA A 525 5.03 3.52 -0.07
C ALA A 525 4.67 4.15 -1.44
N LEU A 526 3.66 5.02 -1.50
CA LEU A 526 3.23 5.63 -2.77
C LEU A 526 4.35 6.42 -3.45
N SER A 527 5.18 7.14 -2.68
CA SER A 527 6.29 7.91 -3.23
C SER A 527 7.29 6.99 -3.95
N HIS A 528 7.54 5.81 -3.40
CA HIS A 528 8.43 4.80 -3.98
C HIS A 528 7.80 4.19 -5.23
N PHE A 529 6.52 3.84 -5.19
CA PHE A 529 5.81 3.30 -6.34
C PHE A 529 5.76 4.29 -7.51
N LEU A 530 5.49 5.58 -7.27
CA LEU A 530 5.46 6.61 -8.31
C LEU A 530 6.79 6.73 -9.04
N MET A 531 7.90 6.88 -8.29
CA MET A 531 9.22 7.04 -8.91
C MET A 531 9.69 5.76 -9.61
N ALA A 532 9.48 4.59 -8.98
CA ALA A 532 9.79 3.32 -9.61
C ALA A 532 9.00 3.14 -10.92
N THR A 533 7.69 3.43 -10.90
CA THR A 533 6.85 3.33 -12.10
C THR A 533 7.30 4.29 -13.19
N LEU A 534 7.69 5.52 -12.83
CA LEU A 534 8.18 6.50 -13.79
C LEU A 534 9.46 6.01 -14.48
N LEU A 535 10.44 5.54 -13.70
CA LEU A 535 11.69 4.99 -14.23
C LEU A 535 11.48 3.72 -15.05
N GLU A 536 10.62 2.80 -14.61
CA GLU A 536 10.32 1.56 -15.33
C GLU A 536 9.61 1.80 -16.69
N ASN A 537 8.91 2.94 -16.83
CA ASN A 537 8.25 3.34 -18.07
C ASN A 537 9.10 4.25 -18.97
N ASP A 538 10.26 4.71 -18.49
CA ASP A 538 11.24 5.50 -19.24
C ASP A 538 12.52 4.67 -19.44
N SER A 539 12.56 3.90 -20.54
CA SER A 539 13.68 3.02 -20.85
C SER A 539 15.00 3.78 -21.02
N GLU A 540 14.96 5.04 -21.46
CA GLU A 540 16.17 5.85 -21.60
C GLU A 540 16.71 6.25 -20.24
N ALA A 541 15.85 6.76 -19.36
CA ALA A 541 16.24 7.08 -17.99
C ALA A 541 16.75 5.84 -17.25
N LEU A 542 16.07 4.70 -17.37
CA LEU A 542 16.45 3.46 -16.71
C LEU A 542 17.84 2.98 -17.15
N LEU A 543 18.15 3.05 -18.45
CA LEU A 543 19.47 2.66 -18.97
C LEU A 543 20.59 3.55 -18.46
N ARG A 544 20.35 4.85 -18.32
CA ARG A 544 21.38 5.82 -17.89
C ARG A 544 21.57 5.86 -16.38
N VAL A 545 20.48 5.80 -15.62
CA VAL A 545 20.50 5.86 -14.16
C VAL A 545 20.91 4.52 -13.54
N GLY A 546 20.58 3.42 -14.21
CA GLY A 546 20.82 2.06 -13.76
C GLY A 546 19.58 1.40 -13.19
N SER A 547 19.53 0.07 -13.30
CA SER A 547 18.41 -0.76 -12.86
C SER A 547 18.31 -0.89 -11.34
N PHE A 548 19.37 -0.64 -10.58
CA PHE A 548 19.34 -0.75 -9.11
C PHE A 548 18.99 0.58 -8.44
N ALA A 549 17.76 0.72 -7.96
CA ALA A 549 17.25 1.94 -7.37
C ALA A 549 17.34 2.00 -5.86
N ASN A 550 17.79 3.14 -5.32
CA ASN A 550 17.66 3.47 -3.90
C ASN A 550 16.59 4.55 -3.74
N LEU A 551 15.33 4.12 -3.61
CA LEU A 551 14.14 4.97 -3.58
C LEU A 551 14.03 5.85 -2.31
N SER A 552 14.94 5.68 -1.35
CA SER A 552 15.11 6.57 -0.19
C SER A 552 16.23 7.60 -0.35
N SER A 553 16.98 7.57 -1.45
CA SER A 553 18.08 8.48 -1.77
C SER A 553 17.74 9.39 -2.96
N GLY A 554 18.76 9.81 -3.71
CA GLY A 554 18.59 10.54 -4.96
C GLY A 554 19.50 10.04 -6.07
N PHE A 555 19.28 10.56 -7.27
CA PHE A 555 20.02 10.23 -8.49
C PHE A 555 20.16 11.46 -9.40
N VAL A 556 21.10 11.40 -10.34
CA VAL A 556 21.29 12.42 -11.38
C VAL A 556 20.86 11.85 -12.73
N TYR A 557 20.11 12.64 -13.48
CA TYR A 557 19.63 12.30 -14.81
C TYR A 557 19.37 13.56 -15.62
N SER A 558 19.89 13.62 -16.85
CA SER A 558 19.65 14.71 -17.81
C SER A 558 19.88 16.10 -17.21
N GLU A 559 21.07 16.32 -16.65
CA GLU A 559 21.52 17.58 -16.04
C GLU A 559 20.71 18.05 -14.81
N LYS A 560 19.78 17.24 -14.32
CA LYS A 560 19.02 17.47 -13.09
C LYS A 560 19.37 16.43 -12.03
N SER A 561 19.10 16.76 -10.77
CA SER A 561 19.11 15.77 -9.70
C SER A 561 17.73 15.60 -9.07
N PHE A 562 17.43 14.37 -8.68
CA PHE A 562 16.16 13.94 -8.12
C PHE A 562 16.41 13.32 -6.75
N TRP A 563 15.63 13.70 -5.75
CA TRP A 563 15.86 13.28 -4.36
C TRP A 563 14.55 12.93 -3.67
N SER A 564 14.53 11.81 -2.95
CA SER A 564 13.47 11.54 -1.99
C SER A 564 13.50 12.58 -0.86
N THR A 565 12.33 13.04 -0.39
CA THR A 565 12.20 13.90 0.80
C THR A 565 12.65 13.18 2.08
N SER A 566 12.80 11.86 2.03
CA SER A 566 13.44 11.06 3.08
C SER A 566 14.92 11.37 3.24
N CYS A 567 15.57 11.85 2.18
CA CYS A 567 16.95 12.29 2.19
C CYS A 567 17.03 13.77 2.63
N ILE A 568 17.97 14.07 3.54
CA ILE A 568 18.21 15.46 3.99
C ILE A 568 18.64 16.37 2.83
N VAL A 569 19.42 15.84 1.87
CA VAL A 569 19.87 16.59 0.69
C VAL A 569 18.66 17.07 -0.10
N GLY A 570 17.69 16.19 -0.36
CA GLY A 570 16.46 16.54 -1.06
C GLY A 570 15.69 17.66 -0.38
N ARG A 571 15.49 17.57 0.95
CA ARG A 571 14.78 18.62 1.72
C ARG A 571 15.48 19.97 1.67
N VAL A 572 16.81 19.99 1.74
CA VAL A 572 17.58 21.25 1.67
C VAL A 572 17.52 21.85 0.27
N LEU A 573 17.72 21.03 -0.77
CA LEU A 573 17.72 21.49 -2.16
C LEU A 573 16.32 21.88 -2.66
N ALA A 574 15.26 21.38 -2.04
CA ALA A 574 13.88 21.72 -2.38
C ALA A 574 13.57 23.22 -2.23
N ALA A 575 14.24 23.92 -1.31
CA ALA A 575 14.07 25.37 -1.16
C ALA A 575 14.78 26.20 -2.26
N GLY A 576 15.62 25.56 -3.08
CA GLY A 576 16.38 26.22 -4.15
C GLY A 576 15.51 26.73 -5.29
N ASN A 577 15.98 27.77 -5.99
CA ASN A 577 15.31 28.23 -7.21
C ASN A 577 15.42 27.16 -8.32
N GLY A 578 14.39 27.03 -9.15
CA GLY A 578 14.32 25.98 -10.16
C GLY A 578 14.01 24.57 -9.61
N SER A 579 13.77 24.43 -8.30
CA SER A 579 13.34 23.15 -7.73
C SER A 579 11.85 22.88 -8.00
N ALA A 580 11.45 21.61 -8.00
CA ALA A 580 10.06 21.21 -7.86
C ALA A 580 9.93 20.08 -6.83
N GLU A 581 8.77 20.01 -6.17
CA GLU A 581 8.48 18.97 -5.17
C GLU A 581 7.08 18.40 -5.41
N CYS A 582 6.98 17.08 -5.41
CA CYS A 582 5.73 16.37 -5.59
C CYS A 582 5.79 15.00 -4.90
N MET A 583 4.79 14.67 -4.07
CA MET A 583 4.55 13.32 -3.55
C MET A 583 5.80 12.62 -2.99
N GLY A 584 6.60 13.35 -2.19
CA GLY A 584 7.79 12.81 -1.53
C GLY A 584 9.06 12.78 -2.38
N TRP A 585 9.06 13.41 -3.56
CA TRP A 585 10.23 13.59 -4.42
C TRP A 585 10.47 15.05 -4.74
N VAL A 586 11.74 15.38 -4.91
CA VAL A 586 12.24 16.73 -5.23
C VAL A 586 13.07 16.62 -6.50
N SER A 587 12.86 17.52 -7.46
CA SER A 587 13.76 17.74 -8.59
C SER A 587 14.45 19.10 -8.46
N THR A 588 15.68 19.20 -8.94
CA THR A 588 16.46 20.44 -8.92
C THR A 588 17.46 20.47 -10.06
N ASP A 589 17.76 21.68 -10.55
CA ASP A 589 18.79 21.94 -11.56
C ASP A 589 20.22 21.87 -10.97
N ILE A 590 20.34 21.67 -9.65
CA ILE A 590 21.61 21.54 -8.96
C ILE A 590 22.06 20.09 -9.06
N THR A 591 23.21 19.84 -9.69
CA THR A 591 23.87 18.53 -9.72
C THR A 591 25.15 18.55 -8.89
N PRO A 592 25.53 17.44 -8.22
CA PRO A 592 26.79 17.36 -7.50
C PRO A 592 27.97 17.46 -8.48
N GLN A 593 29.02 18.19 -8.08
CA GLN A 593 30.21 18.37 -8.92
C GLN A 593 30.90 17.04 -9.19
N GLY A 594 31.16 16.75 -10.47
CA GLY A 594 31.83 15.52 -10.91
C GLY A 594 30.97 14.25 -10.83
N ALA A 595 29.68 14.35 -10.48
CA ALA A 595 28.77 13.21 -10.53
C ALA A 595 28.34 12.93 -11.98
N LEU A 596 28.44 11.68 -12.39
CA LEU A 596 27.83 11.17 -13.62
C LEU A 596 26.34 10.90 -13.38
N GLU A 597 25.60 10.65 -14.46
CA GLU A 597 24.22 10.13 -14.34
C GLU A 597 24.23 8.79 -13.60
N GLY A 598 23.25 8.61 -12.71
CA GLY A 598 23.20 7.45 -11.83
C GLY A 598 22.73 7.75 -10.40
N TRP A 599 22.53 6.69 -9.64
CA TRP A 599 22.17 6.77 -8.23
C TRP A 599 23.30 7.30 -7.36
N ILE A 600 22.95 8.18 -6.42
CA ILE A 600 23.88 8.75 -5.46
C ILE A 600 23.59 8.15 -4.09
N HIS A 601 24.63 7.62 -3.45
CA HIS A 601 24.55 7.14 -2.08
C HIS A 601 25.10 8.18 -1.11
N VAL A 602 24.22 8.75 -0.28
CA VAL A 602 24.61 9.70 0.78
C VAL A 602 24.75 8.95 2.11
N ALA A 603 25.98 8.87 2.60
CA ALA A 603 26.25 8.31 3.92
C ALA A 603 25.87 9.31 5.03
N VAL A 604 24.78 9.03 5.75
CA VAL A 604 24.36 9.83 6.91
C VAL A 604 24.98 9.23 8.17
N GLN A 605 25.80 10.00 8.88
CA GLN A 605 26.36 9.58 10.17
C GLN A 605 25.31 9.73 11.28
N GLU A 606 25.27 8.77 12.20
CA GLU A 606 24.44 8.90 13.39
C GLU A 606 24.93 10.04 14.28
N VAL A 607 23.99 10.82 14.82
CA VAL A 607 24.30 11.87 15.80
C VAL A 607 24.93 11.21 17.04
N PRO A 608 26.16 11.62 17.45
CA PRO A 608 26.85 11.00 18.57
C PRO A 608 26.04 11.00 19.87
N SER A 609 26.15 9.92 20.64
CA SER A 609 25.39 9.65 21.88
C SER A 609 25.41 10.80 22.91
N LYS A 610 26.50 11.57 22.94
CA LYS A 610 26.66 12.76 23.80
C LYS A 610 25.61 13.85 23.54
N TYR A 611 25.11 13.96 22.31
CA TYR A 611 24.01 14.87 21.96
C TYR A 611 22.62 14.21 22.10
N ARG A 612 22.54 12.87 22.08
CA ARG A 612 21.29 12.12 22.34
C ARG A 612 20.82 12.24 23.79
N LEU A 613 21.74 12.38 24.77
CA LEU A 613 21.40 12.46 26.20
C LEU A 613 20.65 13.74 26.60
N ARG A 614 20.87 14.88 25.94
CA ARG A 614 20.06 16.10 26.17
C ARG A 614 18.61 15.98 25.68
N MET A 615 18.32 15.04 24.77
CA MET A 615 16.96 14.76 24.28
C MET A 615 16.24 13.63 25.04
N ARG A 616 16.89 12.93 25.98
CA ARG A 616 16.32 11.76 26.68
C ARG A 616 15.41 12.09 27.87
N VAL A 617 15.27 13.35 28.27
CA VAL A 617 14.41 13.74 29.41
C VAL A 617 12.91 13.49 29.15
N LEU A 618 12.48 13.24 27.91
CA LEU A 618 11.07 13.00 27.55
C LEU A 618 10.72 11.52 27.27
N ARG A 619 11.57 10.55 27.66
CA ARG A 619 11.32 9.11 27.46
C ARG A 619 10.78 8.38 28.70
N LYS A 620 10.02 9.07 29.56
CA LYS A 620 9.06 8.43 30.49
C LYS A 620 7.66 8.91 30.11
N PRO A 621 6.62 8.07 30.14
CA PRO A 621 5.23 8.50 29.97
C PRO A 621 4.77 9.20 31.25
N ARG A 622 5.37 10.35 31.51
CA ARG A 622 4.85 11.39 32.38
C ARG A 622 5.12 12.67 31.61
N LEU A 623 4.26 12.95 30.63
CA LEU A 623 4.06 14.34 30.22
C LEU A 623 3.49 15.01 31.47
N ALA A 624 4.38 15.67 32.21
CA ALA A 624 3.98 16.66 33.19
C ALA A 624 3.04 17.62 32.46
N VAL A 625 1.83 17.73 32.98
CA VAL A 625 0.86 18.73 32.60
C VAL A 625 1.59 20.07 32.59
N MET A 626 1.68 20.70 31.42
CA MET A 626 2.31 22.00 31.25
C MET A 626 1.37 23.12 31.74
N THR A 627 0.83 22.96 32.96
CA THR A 627 -0.03 23.94 33.63
C THR A 627 0.73 24.79 34.65
N ASP A 628 1.90 24.36 35.13
CA ASP A 628 2.57 25.05 36.24
C ASP A 628 3.65 26.06 35.83
N LEU A 629 4.20 25.97 34.61
CA LEU A 629 5.10 27.01 34.08
C LEU A 629 4.36 28.29 33.68
N GLY A 630 3.08 28.19 33.30
CA GLY A 630 2.22 29.34 33.06
C GLY A 630 1.84 30.08 34.35
N LYS A 631 1.67 29.36 35.47
CA LYS A 631 1.34 29.95 36.78
C LYS A 631 2.55 30.61 37.44
N GLN A 632 3.76 30.06 37.29
CA GLN A 632 4.96 30.69 37.85
C GLN A 632 5.41 31.96 37.11
N ALA A 633 5.05 32.12 35.83
CA ALA A 633 5.28 33.35 35.08
C ALA A 633 4.31 34.49 35.47
N MET A 634 3.11 34.15 35.97
CA MET A 634 2.14 35.15 36.47
C MET A 634 2.42 35.60 37.92
N GLN A 635 3.18 34.86 38.72
CA GLN A 635 3.52 35.25 40.10
C GLN A 635 4.81 36.10 40.21
N ARG A 636 5.45 36.44 39.10
CA ARG A 636 6.65 37.30 39.06
C ARG A 636 6.50 38.54 38.17
N ARG A 637 5.27 39.06 38.04
CA ARG A 637 5.02 40.41 37.53
C ARG A 637 4.20 41.21 38.51
#